data_AF-A0A3D4NU51-F1
#
_entry.id   AF-A0A3D4NU51-F1
#
_cell.length_a   1.000
_cell.length_b   1.000
_cell.length_c   1.000
_cell.angle_alpha   90.00
_cell.angle_beta   90.00
_cell.angle_gamma   90.00
#
_symmetry.space_group_name_H-M   'P 1'
#
loop_
_entity.id
_entity.type
_entity.pdbx_description
1 polymer ?
#
loop_
_entity_poly.entity_id
_entity_poly.type
_entity_poly.pdbx_seq_one_letter_code
_entity_poly.pdbx_strand_id
1 'polypeptide(L)'
;MTRSPLLRLVFGTLRRLLYLWVRSETINQSSFTLDLDRSRPVFYVLQNPSLTDLAVVDTECSKAGLPRPVLPVSVGNLMEPAAFFYLTPEPDWLGRQDKRGAPPTLTRLVSALSQNAAENAQIIPVSVFWGQSPDSESSPWKLLFADSWAVTGRLRRLLSIIVLGRKTRVQFSAPIHLRELIDHNKGHERTVRMAQRILRVHFRNLKAAVIGPDISHRRNLVKGLLNQPLVKQAILDEAERENISPEKAKAQALRYGNEIASDYTYTAIRFLEVVLSWFWNKIYDGIKVNHIEGVQKVAQGHEVIYVPCHRSHIDYLLLSYLLFRNGLTPPHVAAGINLNMPVIGSLLRRGGAFFMRRTFKGNPLYTSVFNEYLHTLFTKGFPVEYFVEGGRSRTGRMLQPKTGMLAITLRSFLRSSRMPIVFIPVYIGYERVLEGRTYLGELRGASKKKESIFDIFKVVGALKQRFGQVAVNFGEPIKLAQFLDSEQPDWREQELGPQFKPAWLNETTNRLGKKVAQHLNEAAAINPVNLVALALLSTSRLALDDRAMARVLDLYLALLRKVPYSPHTTLPEGDGRALIDHVKDMDLLSEQSDALGKILYLDEQNAVLMTYYRNNVLHIFALPALLASFFQSASRMSREQILRYIRALYPYLQAELFIRWSLEELDVVTDQWLEAFVEQGLLRFENDVYLRPAPSSRHFVLLTLLSKSIAQTLQRFYMTVSLLLNSGQNSISAEELEDLCTVMAQRLSILHGLNAPEFFDKSLFRHFIQTMLDLDVLKRDEAGKLGYHELLGELAEGAAKRVLPAEIRLSIRQVALHRSEDAADQVAVPAKTD
;
A
#
# COMPACT_ATOMS: atom_id res chain seq x y z
N MET A 1 22.75 -35.08 29.13
CA MET A 1 23.48 -34.48 30.27
C MET A 1 23.36 -35.42 31.45
N THR A 2 24.50 -35.89 31.94
CA THR A 2 24.65 -37.06 32.81
C THR A 2 24.68 -36.67 34.28
N ARG A 3 24.54 -37.66 35.18
CA ARG A 3 24.31 -37.61 36.64
C ARG A 3 25.20 -36.68 37.49
N SER A 4 26.12 -35.89 36.93
CA SER A 4 27.07 -35.02 37.64
C SER A 4 26.36 -33.94 38.49
N PRO A 5 26.58 -33.92 39.82
CA PRO A 5 26.11 -32.87 40.72
C PRO A 5 26.65 -31.49 40.33
N LEU A 6 27.87 -31.45 39.79
CA LEU A 6 28.57 -30.23 39.39
C LEU A 6 27.91 -29.54 38.19
N LEU A 7 27.46 -30.32 37.20
CA LEU A 7 26.71 -29.78 36.05
C LEU A 7 25.32 -29.26 36.45
N ARG A 8 24.65 -29.88 37.43
CA ARG A 8 23.38 -29.37 37.98
C ARG A 8 23.58 -28.08 38.76
N LEU A 9 24.67 -27.99 39.51
CA LEU A 9 25.07 -26.77 40.22
C LEU A 9 25.35 -25.65 39.23
N VAL A 10 26.16 -25.91 38.20
CA VAL A 10 26.50 -24.94 37.14
C VAL A 10 25.26 -24.50 36.35
N PHE A 11 24.35 -25.42 36.01
CA PHE A 11 23.11 -25.06 35.34
C PHE A 11 22.17 -24.26 36.26
N GLY A 12 22.10 -24.62 37.54
CA GLY A 12 21.31 -23.92 38.55
C GLY A 12 21.82 -22.50 38.82
N THR A 13 23.15 -22.31 38.90
CA THR A 13 23.77 -21.00 39.05
C THR A 13 23.62 -20.18 37.77
N LEU A 14 23.84 -20.76 36.58
CA LEU A 14 23.59 -20.12 35.30
C LEU A 14 22.14 -19.65 35.19
N ARG A 15 21.17 -20.50 35.54
CA ARG A 15 19.74 -20.15 35.52
C ARG A 15 19.44 -19.00 36.48
N ARG A 16 19.95 -19.05 37.72
CA ARG A 16 19.77 -17.98 38.71
C ARG A 16 20.39 -16.65 38.23
N LEU A 17 21.61 -16.69 37.71
CA LEU A 17 22.29 -15.50 37.15
C LEU A 17 21.58 -14.95 35.92
N LEU A 18 21.10 -15.83 35.03
CA LEU A 18 20.38 -15.46 33.82
C LEU A 18 19.07 -14.73 34.18
N TYR A 19 18.33 -15.20 35.19
CA TYR A 19 17.09 -14.56 35.64
C TYR A 19 17.27 -13.33 36.55
N LEU A 20 18.50 -12.95 36.92
CA LEU A 20 18.77 -11.59 37.42
C LEU A 20 18.50 -10.53 36.34
N TRP A 21 18.59 -10.92 35.06
CA TRP A 21 18.53 -10.00 33.92
C TRP A 21 17.47 -10.37 32.86
N VAL A 22 17.15 -11.65 32.70
CA VAL A 22 16.20 -12.14 31.68
C VAL A 22 14.78 -12.13 32.22
N ARG A 23 13.85 -11.57 31.44
CA ARG A 23 12.41 -11.73 31.64
C ARG A 23 11.84 -12.45 30.43
N SER A 24 11.09 -13.51 30.69
CA SER A 24 10.52 -14.36 29.66
C SER A 24 9.01 -14.50 29.78
N GLU A 25 8.34 -14.51 28.63
CA GLU A 25 6.90 -14.68 28.46
C GLU A 25 6.62 -15.80 27.45
N THR A 26 5.52 -16.54 27.64
CA THR A 26 5.04 -17.52 26.65
C THR A 26 4.09 -16.88 25.65
N ILE A 27 4.32 -17.12 24.36
CA ILE A 27 3.32 -16.80 23.32
C ILE A 27 2.21 -17.86 23.41
N ASN A 28 0.95 -17.41 23.48
CA ASN A 28 -0.26 -18.20 23.78
C ASN A 28 -0.30 -18.70 25.23
N GLN A 29 -0.80 -17.86 26.13
CA GLN A 29 -1.06 -18.22 27.53
C GLN A 29 -2.23 -19.20 27.63
N SER A 30 -1.93 -20.50 27.63
CA SER A 30 -2.52 -21.47 28.55
C SER A 30 -2.06 -22.88 28.17
N SER A 31 -1.72 -23.70 29.16
CA SER A 31 -1.55 -25.15 28.98
C SER A 31 -2.83 -25.84 28.45
N PHE A 32 -3.97 -25.15 28.47
CA PHE A 32 -5.25 -25.55 27.85
C PHE A 32 -5.27 -25.43 26.31
N THR A 33 -4.45 -24.57 25.70
CA THR A 33 -4.40 -24.42 24.23
C THR A 33 -3.50 -25.42 23.50
N LEU A 34 -2.65 -26.17 24.23
CA LEU A 34 -1.68 -27.09 23.65
C LEU A 34 -2.19 -28.55 23.51
N ASP A 35 -3.42 -28.83 23.97
CA ASP A 35 -4.06 -30.16 23.97
C ASP A 35 -3.12 -31.30 24.44
N LEU A 36 -2.36 -31.03 25.51
CA LEU A 36 -1.33 -31.92 26.01
C LEU A 36 -1.92 -33.00 26.91
N ASP A 37 -1.71 -34.27 26.55
CA ASP A 37 -2.02 -35.39 27.43
C ASP A 37 -0.97 -35.47 28.56
N ARG A 38 -1.34 -35.02 29.76
CA ARG A 38 -0.44 -35.00 30.93
C ARG A 38 -0.12 -36.40 31.48
N SER A 39 -0.85 -37.43 31.06
CA SER A 39 -0.60 -38.82 31.47
C SER A 39 0.58 -39.46 30.72
N ARG A 40 1.06 -38.80 29.64
CA ARG A 40 2.10 -39.33 28.76
C ARG A 40 3.44 -38.60 28.94
N PRO A 41 4.57 -39.29 28.74
CA PRO A 41 5.89 -38.66 28.75
C PRO A 41 6.05 -37.63 27.63
N VAL A 42 6.64 -36.48 27.99
CA VAL A 42 6.83 -35.31 27.12
C VAL A 42 8.32 -35.07 26.88
N PHE A 43 8.70 -34.83 25.63
CA PHE A 43 10.05 -34.43 25.23
C PHE A 43 10.05 -33.09 24.52
N TYR A 44 10.92 -32.18 24.93
CA TYR A 44 11.08 -30.86 24.32
C TYR A 44 12.21 -30.87 23.28
N VAL A 45 11.94 -30.34 22.10
CA VAL A 45 12.94 -30.27 21.02
C VAL A 45 13.31 -28.84 20.74
N LEU A 46 14.61 -28.56 20.78
CA LEU A 46 15.16 -27.27 20.38
C LEU A 46 15.94 -27.43 19.07
N GLN A 47 15.91 -26.41 18.21
CA GLN A 47 16.55 -26.49 16.90
C GLN A 47 18.09 -26.60 17.01
N ASN A 48 18.71 -25.80 17.87
CA ASN A 48 20.16 -25.71 18.02
C ASN A 48 20.61 -25.84 19.49
N PRO A 49 21.79 -26.41 19.76
CA PRO A 49 22.36 -26.51 21.10
C PRO A 49 22.48 -25.15 21.80
N SER A 50 21.83 -25.04 22.96
CA SER A 50 21.80 -23.79 23.74
C SER A 50 21.41 -24.03 25.19
N LEU A 51 22.38 -23.91 26.10
CA LEU A 51 22.12 -23.97 27.54
C LEU A 51 21.25 -22.80 28.02
N THR A 52 21.34 -21.65 27.36
CA THR A 52 20.58 -20.44 27.73
C THR A 52 19.13 -20.56 27.30
N ASP A 53 18.86 -21.09 26.11
CA ASP A 53 17.49 -21.34 25.65
C ASP A 53 16.86 -22.42 26.51
N LEU A 54 17.60 -23.50 26.79
CA LEU A 54 17.15 -24.56 27.69
C LEU A 54 16.82 -24.05 29.10
N ALA A 55 17.61 -23.13 29.65
CA ALA A 55 17.33 -22.51 30.96
C ALA A 55 16.05 -21.67 30.95
N VAL A 56 15.78 -20.97 29.85
CA VAL A 56 14.54 -20.22 29.67
C VAL A 56 13.35 -21.17 29.53
N VAL A 57 13.46 -22.20 28.69
CA VAL A 57 12.41 -23.22 28.52
C VAL A 57 12.12 -23.95 29.84
N ASP A 58 13.14 -24.34 30.61
CA ASP A 58 12.96 -24.98 31.91
C ASP A 58 12.16 -24.12 32.90
N THR A 59 12.39 -22.81 32.87
CA THR A 59 11.72 -21.86 33.75
C THR A 59 10.29 -21.60 33.29
N GLU A 60 10.05 -21.44 31.99
CA GLU A 60 8.70 -21.29 31.44
C GLU A 60 7.86 -22.56 31.60
N CYS A 61 8.44 -23.76 31.45
CA CYS A 61 7.77 -25.01 31.79
C CYS A 61 7.35 -25.03 33.27
N SER A 62 8.25 -24.58 34.17
CA SER A 62 7.95 -24.51 35.60
C SER A 62 6.80 -23.53 35.91
N LYS A 63 6.79 -22.36 35.26
CA LYS A 63 5.71 -21.35 35.41
C LYS A 63 4.36 -21.84 34.85
N ALA A 64 4.39 -22.56 33.73
CA ALA A 64 3.21 -23.08 33.06
C ALA A 64 2.67 -24.40 33.65
N GLY A 65 3.32 -24.93 34.69
CA GLY A 65 2.96 -26.22 35.31
C GLY A 65 3.24 -27.43 34.42
N LEU A 66 4.16 -27.33 33.47
CA LEU A 66 4.57 -28.40 32.57
C LEU A 66 5.77 -29.19 33.11
N PRO A 67 5.96 -30.46 32.69
CA PRO A 67 7.14 -31.25 33.05
C PRO A 67 8.43 -30.51 32.68
N ARG A 68 9.41 -30.53 33.59
CA ARG A 68 10.66 -29.80 33.37
C ARG A 68 11.57 -30.56 32.40
N PRO A 69 12.13 -29.91 31.37
CA PRO A 69 12.97 -30.57 30.36
C PRO A 69 14.24 -31.18 30.94
N VAL A 70 14.78 -30.61 32.03
CA VAL A 70 16.04 -31.06 32.64
C VAL A 70 15.89 -32.21 33.63
N LEU A 71 14.65 -32.69 33.86
CA LEU A 71 14.39 -33.82 34.74
C LEU A 71 14.35 -35.14 33.95
N PRO A 72 14.67 -36.28 34.60
CA PRO A 72 14.52 -37.59 34.00
C PRO A 72 13.07 -37.88 33.61
N VAL A 73 12.90 -38.63 32.52
CA VAL A 73 11.58 -39.07 32.02
C VAL A 73 11.64 -40.54 31.64
N SER A 74 10.62 -41.29 32.05
CA SER A 74 10.42 -42.69 31.69
C SER A 74 9.51 -42.80 30.48
N VAL A 75 9.90 -43.64 29.52
CA VAL A 75 9.04 -44.13 28.44
C VAL A 75 9.16 -45.64 28.49
N GLY A 76 8.24 -46.28 29.21
CA GLY A 76 8.34 -47.70 29.51
C GLY A 76 9.60 -48.09 30.25
N ASN A 77 10.37 -48.98 29.64
CA ASN A 77 11.67 -49.44 30.12
C ASN A 77 12.82 -48.47 29.82
N LEU A 78 12.60 -47.44 28.97
CA LEU A 78 13.60 -46.44 28.66
C LEU A 78 13.56 -45.31 29.71
N MET A 79 14.68 -45.13 30.42
CA MET A 79 14.91 -43.99 31.30
C MET A 79 15.85 -42.99 30.63
N GLU A 80 15.31 -41.87 30.15
CA GLU A 80 16.13 -40.76 29.66
C GLU A 80 16.48 -39.82 30.81
N PRO A 81 17.75 -39.39 30.94
CA PRO A 81 18.18 -38.52 32.03
C PRO A 81 17.62 -37.09 31.93
N ALA A 82 17.14 -36.70 30.75
CA ALA A 82 16.52 -35.40 30.50
C ALA A 82 15.45 -35.53 29.41
N ALA A 83 14.33 -34.84 29.61
CA ALA A 83 13.20 -34.73 28.70
C ALA A 83 13.42 -33.72 27.55
N PHE A 84 14.65 -33.58 27.02
CA PHE A 84 14.91 -32.71 25.86
C PHE A 84 16.00 -33.26 24.93
N PHE A 85 15.98 -32.82 23.68
CA PHE A 85 17.09 -33.00 22.75
C PHE A 85 17.20 -31.87 21.72
N TYR A 86 18.38 -31.76 21.10
CA TYR A 86 18.62 -30.81 20.01
C TYR A 86 18.49 -31.48 18.65
N LEU A 87 17.90 -30.78 17.69
CA LEU A 87 17.68 -31.30 16.34
C LEU A 87 18.96 -31.27 15.49
N THR A 88 19.82 -30.28 15.70
CA THR A 88 21.16 -30.21 15.12
C THR A 88 22.23 -30.68 16.11
N PRO A 89 23.24 -31.44 15.66
CA PRO A 89 24.33 -31.89 16.52
C PRO A 89 25.19 -30.72 17.00
N GLU A 90 25.85 -30.90 18.15
CA GLU A 90 26.83 -29.94 18.65
C GLU A 90 28.01 -29.81 17.67
N PRO A 91 28.45 -28.58 17.36
CA PRO A 91 29.65 -28.40 16.57
C PRO A 91 30.85 -28.94 17.36
N ASP A 92 31.75 -29.63 16.67
CA ASP A 92 33.00 -30.10 17.27
C ASP A 92 33.87 -28.91 17.74
N TRP A 93 34.91 -29.16 18.53
CA TRP A 93 35.77 -28.10 19.08
C TRP A 93 36.41 -27.19 18.01
N LEU A 94 36.56 -27.69 16.78
CA LEU A 94 36.99 -26.96 15.58
C LEU A 94 35.85 -26.23 14.82
N GLY A 95 34.63 -26.21 15.37
CA GLY A 95 33.46 -25.61 14.74
C GLY A 95 32.90 -26.38 13.53
N ARG A 96 33.39 -27.60 13.26
CA ARG A 96 32.88 -28.45 12.18
C ARG A 96 31.52 -29.03 12.59
N GLN A 97 30.51 -28.79 11.76
CA GLN A 97 29.19 -29.40 11.92
C GLN A 97 29.15 -30.71 11.12
N ASP A 98 29.08 -31.84 11.81
CA ASP A 98 28.72 -33.08 11.13
C ASP A 98 27.23 -33.03 10.78
N LYS A 99 26.90 -33.13 9.48
CA LYS A 99 25.54 -32.94 8.98
C LYS A 99 24.71 -34.22 8.97
N ARG A 100 25.27 -35.35 9.42
CA ARG A 100 24.69 -36.69 9.14
C ARG A 100 24.46 -37.49 10.43
N GLY A 101 23.45 -37.11 11.20
CA GLY A 101 22.96 -37.93 12.30
C GLY A 101 21.57 -37.52 12.78
N ALA A 102 20.73 -38.48 13.13
CA ALA A 102 19.55 -38.23 13.94
C ALA A 102 19.97 -38.05 15.41
N PRO A 103 19.26 -37.23 16.21
CA PRO A 103 19.57 -37.10 17.62
C PRO A 103 19.56 -38.47 18.33
N PRO A 104 20.57 -38.81 19.15
CA PRO A 104 20.64 -40.10 19.83
C PRO A 104 19.40 -40.39 20.69
N THR A 105 18.86 -39.37 21.36
CA THR A 105 17.62 -39.47 22.14
C THR A 105 16.42 -39.81 21.26
N LEU A 106 16.27 -39.19 20.09
CA LEU A 106 15.20 -39.51 19.15
C LEU A 106 15.29 -40.97 18.66
N THR A 107 16.51 -41.44 18.40
CA THR A 107 16.76 -42.82 17.97
C THR A 107 16.36 -43.82 19.06
N ARG A 108 16.76 -43.58 20.31
CA ARG A 108 16.38 -44.42 21.46
C ARG A 108 14.87 -44.39 21.72
N LEU A 109 14.22 -43.23 21.61
CA LEU A 109 12.78 -43.10 21.77
C LEU A 109 12.00 -43.89 20.73
N VAL A 110 12.36 -43.79 19.45
CA VAL A 110 11.72 -44.57 18.40
C VAL A 110 11.95 -46.07 18.63
N SER A 111 13.12 -46.47 19.13
CA SER A 111 13.40 -47.88 19.48
C SER A 111 12.48 -48.39 20.59
N ALA A 112 12.38 -47.65 21.71
CA ALA A 112 11.54 -48.03 22.85
C ALA A 112 10.06 -48.15 22.46
N LEU A 113 9.54 -47.16 21.72
CA LEU A 113 8.14 -47.15 21.27
C LEU A 113 7.84 -48.22 20.20
N SER A 114 8.85 -48.68 19.46
CA SER A 114 8.67 -49.79 18.49
C SER A 114 8.62 -51.15 19.19
N GLN A 115 9.22 -51.29 20.37
CA GLN A 115 9.29 -52.55 21.12
C GLN A 115 8.04 -52.81 21.97
N ASN A 116 7.31 -51.77 22.38
CA ASN A 116 6.11 -51.93 23.22
C ASN A 116 4.92 -51.14 22.66
N ALA A 117 3.84 -51.86 22.32
CA ALA A 117 2.67 -51.28 21.65
C ALA A 117 1.84 -50.34 22.54
N ALA A 118 1.91 -50.51 23.86
CA ALA A 118 1.10 -49.76 24.83
C ALA A 118 1.68 -48.38 25.19
N GLU A 119 2.92 -48.08 24.79
CA GLU A 119 3.62 -46.86 25.19
C GLU A 119 3.50 -45.75 24.15
N ASN A 120 3.38 -44.51 24.61
CA ASN A 120 3.28 -43.34 23.74
C ASN A 120 4.07 -42.17 24.35
N ALA A 121 4.73 -41.37 23.50
CA ALA A 121 5.47 -40.19 23.92
C ALA A 121 5.17 -39.00 23.01
N GLN A 122 5.11 -37.80 23.62
CA GLN A 122 4.81 -36.55 22.93
C GLN A 122 6.09 -35.75 22.71
N ILE A 123 6.33 -35.30 21.48
CA ILE A 123 7.42 -34.37 21.17
C ILE A 123 6.84 -32.97 21.00
N ILE A 124 7.34 -32.01 21.78
CA ILE A 124 6.97 -30.59 21.68
C ILE A 124 8.13 -29.80 21.06
N PRO A 125 8.00 -29.31 19.81
CA PRO A 125 8.95 -28.35 19.26
C PRO A 125 8.87 -27.01 20.00
N VAL A 126 10.02 -26.54 20.52
CA VAL A 126 10.12 -25.28 21.26
C VAL A 126 11.09 -24.32 20.57
N SER A 127 10.63 -23.10 20.35
CA SER A 127 11.44 -22.01 19.82
C SER A 127 11.59 -20.90 20.87
N VAL A 128 12.83 -20.44 21.09
CA VAL A 128 13.13 -19.33 21.99
C VAL A 128 13.55 -18.12 21.16
N PHE A 129 12.80 -17.03 21.30
CA PHE A 129 13.00 -15.77 20.59
C PHE A 129 13.52 -14.71 21.55
N TRP A 130 14.79 -14.31 21.39
CA TRP A 130 15.40 -13.23 22.15
C TRP A 130 15.09 -11.88 21.49
N GLY A 131 14.55 -10.90 22.22
CA GLY A 131 14.30 -9.54 21.72
C GLY A 131 12.88 -9.22 21.21
N GLN A 132 11.89 -10.02 21.58
CA GLN A 132 10.48 -9.77 21.26
C GLN A 132 9.67 -9.49 22.54
N SER A 133 9.59 -8.23 22.95
CA SER A 133 8.51 -7.74 23.82
C SER A 133 7.86 -6.52 23.15
N PRO A 134 6.53 -6.42 23.12
CA PRO A 134 5.80 -5.25 22.62
C PRO A 134 6.17 -3.98 23.40
N ASP A 135 6.54 -4.13 24.68
CA ASP A 135 6.77 -3.01 25.57
C ASP A 135 8.25 -2.86 25.98
N SER A 136 8.71 -1.60 26.00
CA SER A 136 9.96 -1.04 26.54
C SER A 136 11.30 -1.32 25.83
N GLU A 137 11.63 -0.50 24.84
CA GLU A 137 12.93 -0.07 24.30
C GLU A 137 14.28 -0.61 24.87
N SER A 138 15.20 -0.97 23.96
CA SER A 138 16.63 -0.70 24.13
C SER A 138 17.34 -0.57 22.77
N SER A 139 17.95 0.58 22.52
CA SER A 139 18.79 1.01 21.38
C SER A 139 18.64 0.23 20.05
N PRO A 140 17.88 0.79 19.08
CA PRO A 140 17.71 0.22 17.74
C PRO A 140 19.05 -0.16 17.07
N TRP A 141 20.07 0.68 17.22
CA TRP A 141 21.39 0.45 16.61
C TRP A 141 22.01 -0.90 16.98
N LYS A 142 21.79 -1.42 18.19
CA LYS A 142 22.31 -2.73 18.61
C LYS A 142 21.68 -3.90 17.82
N LEU A 143 20.45 -3.76 17.32
CA LEU A 143 19.78 -4.77 16.50
C LEU A 143 20.36 -4.85 15.07
N LEU A 144 20.75 -3.70 14.48
CA LEU A 144 21.40 -3.68 13.16
C LEU A 144 22.80 -4.27 13.18
N PHE A 145 23.57 -3.97 14.22
CA PHE A 145 24.97 -4.36 14.34
C PHE A 145 25.15 -5.78 14.92
N ALA A 146 24.08 -6.44 15.36
CA ALA A 146 24.10 -7.83 15.85
C ALA A 146 24.50 -8.86 14.77
N ASP A 147 24.36 -8.51 13.49
CA ASP A 147 24.82 -9.34 12.36
C ASP A 147 26.18 -8.90 11.77
N SER A 148 26.62 -7.66 12.02
CA SER A 148 27.83 -7.10 11.40
C SER A 148 29.10 -7.27 12.24
N TRP A 149 29.00 -7.78 13.46
CA TRP A 149 30.19 -8.13 14.24
C TRP A 149 30.75 -9.45 13.71
N ALA A 150 31.89 -9.35 13.02
CA ALA A 150 32.71 -10.46 12.54
C ALA A 150 33.35 -11.27 13.70
N VAL A 151 32.58 -11.58 14.74
CA VAL A 151 32.99 -12.35 15.91
C VAL A 151 32.10 -13.59 15.99
N THR A 152 32.71 -14.75 15.84
CA THR A 152 32.06 -16.05 15.83
C THR A 152 31.79 -16.56 17.26
N GLY A 153 30.67 -17.26 17.47
CA GLY A 153 30.47 -18.14 18.63
C GLY A 153 29.79 -17.57 19.89
N ARG A 154 30.23 -18.07 21.06
CA ARG A 154 29.56 -17.93 22.38
C ARG A 154 29.49 -16.48 22.91
N LEU A 155 30.42 -15.62 22.51
CA LEU A 155 30.47 -14.22 22.93
C LEU A 155 29.34 -13.37 22.30
N ARG A 156 28.98 -13.61 21.02
CA ARG A 156 27.81 -13.01 20.36
C ARG A 156 26.52 -13.27 21.15
N ARG A 157 26.39 -14.49 21.68
CA ARG A 157 25.22 -14.93 22.44
C ARG A 157 25.18 -14.33 23.83
N LEU A 158 26.32 -14.25 24.54
CA LEU A 158 26.42 -13.55 25.81
C LEU A 158 26.02 -12.08 25.67
N LEU A 159 26.53 -11.40 24.63
CA LEU A 159 26.14 -10.02 24.32
C LEU A 159 24.65 -9.90 23.96
N SER A 160 24.12 -10.84 23.18
CA SER A 160 22.69 -10.87 22.83
C SER A 160 21.80 -11.08 24.07
N ILE A 161 22.23 -11.88 25.05
CA ILE A 161 21.49 -12.10 26.31
C ILE A 161 21.58 -10.88 27.23
N ILE A 162 22.75 -10.25 27.34
CA ILE A 162 22.93 -9.01 28.11
C ILE A 162 22.11 -7.87 27.48
N VAL A 163 21.99 -7.83 26.14
CA VAL A 163 21.29 -6.73 25.45
C VAL A 163 19.78 -6.98 25.28
N LEU A 164 19.36 -8.21 24.96
CA LEU A 164 17.98 -8.55 24.59
C LEU A 164 17.28 -9.47 25.59
N GLY A 165 17.96 -9.89 26.65
CA GLY A 165 17.47 -10.88 27.61
C GLY A 165 16.19 -10.50 28.34
N ARG A 166 15.95 -9.20 28.56
CA ARG A 166 14.72 -8.70 29.19
C ARG A 166 13.45 -8.91 28.36
N LYS A 167 13.59 -9.39 27.12
CA LYS A 167 12.52 -9.51 26.11
C LYS A 167 12.49 -10.87 25.46
N THR A 168 12.49 -11.93 26.26
CA THR A 168 12.60 -13.29 25.74
C THR A 168 11.22 -13.92 25.61
N ARG A 169 10.85 -14.43 24.44
CA ARG A 169 9.60 -15.17 24.25
C ARG A 169 9.85 -16.63 23.96
N VAL A 170 9.05 -17.50 24.56
CA VAL A 170 9.07 -18.93 24.30
C VAL A 170 7.78 -19.34 23.61
N GLN A 171 7.90 -20.02 22.48
CA GLN A 171 6.76 -20.59 21.77
C GLN A 171 6.84 -22.12 21.84
N PHE A 172 5.82 -22.71 22.45
CA PHE A 172 5.55 -24.14 22.42
C PHE A 172 4.65 -24.43 21.22
N SER A 173 5.04 -25.40 20.39
CA SER A 173 4.23 -25.82 19.24
C SER A 173 3.31 -26.98 19.59
N ALA A 174 2.33 -27.27 18.74
CA ALA A 174 1.49 -28.45 18.87
C ALA A 174 2.34 -29.75 19.03
N PRO A 175 1.93 -30.67 19.91
CA PRO A 175 2.66 -31.91 20.15
C PRO A 175 2.64 -32.79 18.90
N ILE A 176 3.78 -33.41 18.62
CA ILE A 176 3.92 -34.44 17.58
C ILE A 176 3.86 -35.79 18.28
N HIS A 177 2.87 -36.61 17.93
CA HIS A 177 2.72 -37.97 18.45
C HIS A 177 3.61 -38.93 17.65
N LEU A 178 4.66 -39.46 18.30
CA LEU A 178 5.59 -40.39 17.65
C LEU A 178 4.92 -41.70 17.23
N ARG A 179 3.86 -42.11 17.93
CA ARG A 179 3.15 -43.38 17.67
C ARG A 179 2.56 -43.43 16.26
N GLU A 180 1.91 -42.37 15.82
CA GLU A 180 1.35 -42.25 14.47
C GLU A 180 2.41 -42.48 13.39
N LEU A 181 3.65 -42.03 13.63
CA LEU A 181 4.77 -42.24 12.71
C LEU A 181 5.31 -43.68 12.72
N ILE A 182 5.19 -44.38 13.84
CA ILE A 182 5.65 -45.76 14.03
C ILE A 182 4.64 -46.75 13.45
N ASP A 183 3.33 -46.51 13.64
CA ASP A 183 2.25 -47.38 13.16
C ASP A 183 2.21 -47.53 11.63
N HIS A 184 2.81 -46.58 10.89
CA HIS A 184 3.05 -46.71 9.45
C HIS A 184 4.07 -47.81 9.06
N ASN A 185 4.72 -48.46 10.03
CA ASN A 185 5.57 -49.65 9.93
C ASN A 185 6.63 -49.64 8.80
N LYS A 186 7.33 -48.51 8.61
CA LYS A 186 8.32 -48.30 7.53
C LYS A 186 9.74 -48.76 7.87
N GLY A 187 9.95 -49.38 9.04
CA GLY A 187 11.26 -49.77 9.58
C GLY A 187 11.95 -48.65 10.37
N HIS A 188 12.72 -49.04 11.41
CA HIS A 188 13.28 -48.16 12.44
C HIS A 188 14.01 -46.92 11.88
N GLU A 189 15.00 -47.12 11.00
CA GLU A 189 15.78 -46.00 10.45
C GLU A 189 14.95 -45.01 9.62
N ARG A 190 13.92 -45.51 8.92
CA ARG A 190 13.06 -44.65 8.09
C ARG A 190 12.14 -43.81 8.98
N THR A 191 11.61 -44.38 10.06
CA THR A 191 10.80 -43.67 11.04
C THR A 191 11.59 -42.56 11.73
N VAL A 192 12.83 -42.84 12.15
CA VAL A 192 13.73 -41.82 12.74
C VAL A 192 14.00 -40.68 11.74
N ARG A 193 14.32 -41.01 10.48
CA ARG A 193 14.54 -40.00 9.42
C ARG A 193 13.28 -39.18 9.14
N MET A 194 12.10 -39.80 9.14
CA MET A 194 10.81 -39.13 8.92
C MET A 194 10.50 -38.17 10.07
N ALA A 195 10.61 -38.61 11.33
CA ALA A 195 10.43 -37.76 12.51
C ALA A 195 11.39 -36.56 12.49
N GLN A 196 12.67 -36.79 12.18
CA GLN A 196 13.65 -35.71 12.06
C GLN A 196 13.34 -34.75 10.88
N ARG A 197 12.79 -35.26 9.77
CA ARG A 197 12.37 -34.44 8.62
C ARG A 197 11.15 -33.59 8.98
N ILE A 198 10.15 -34.15 9.64
CA ILE A 198 8.95 -33.44 10.12
C ILE A 198 9.38 -32.31 11.05
N LEU A 199 10.21 -32.58 12.05
CA LEU A 199 10.74 -31.55 12.96
C LEU A 199 11.52 -30.45 12.21
N ARG A 200 12.36 -30.83 11.23
CA ARG A 200 13.10 -29.84 10.41
C ARG A 200 12.18 -29.00 9.53
N VAL A 201 11.12 -29.58 8.99
CA VAL A 201 10.10 -28.86 8.22
C VAL A 201 9.31 -27.95 9.13
N HIS A 202 8.91 -28.41 10.32
CA HIS A 202 8.22 -27.61 11.33
C HIS A 202 8.98 -26.35 11.72
N PHE A 203 10.23 -26.46 12.16
CA PHE A 203 11.06 -25.28 12.50
C PHE A 203 11.29 -24.35 11.30
N ARG A 204 11.37 -24.91 10.08
CA ARG A 204 11.50 -24.11 8.86
C ARG A 204 10.21 -23.36 8.55
N ASN A 205 9.06 -24.00 8.68
CA ASN A 205 7.75 -23.41 8.45
C ASN A 205 7.43 -22.35 9.50
N LEU A 206 7.77 -22.55 10.77
CA LEU A 206 7.66 -21.52 11.81
C LEU A 206 8.50 -20.28 11.46
N LYS A 207 9.74 -20.50 11.01
CA LYS A 207 10.61 -19.40 10.56
C LYS A 207 10.06 -18.73 9.30
N ALA A 208 9.56 -19.50 8.35
CA ALA A 208 9.05 -19.03 7.07
C ALA A 208 7.67 -18.36 7.19
N ALA A 209 6.84 -18.72 8.17
CA ALA A 209 5.56 -18.07 8.41
C ALA A 209 5.73 -16.60 8.87
N VAL A 210 6.84 -16.31 9.56
CA VAL A 210 7.16 -14.97 10.07
C VAL A 210 8.03 -14.15 9.12
N ILE A 211 8.93 -14.82 8.37
CA ILE A 211 9.98 -14.17 7.56
C ILE A 211 9.73 -14.32 6.05
N GLY A 212 8.84 -15.22 5.64
CA GLY A 212 8.71 -15.71 4.27
C GLY A 212 9.66 -16.88 3.96
N PRO A 213 9.49 -17.56 2.82
CA PRO A 213 10.40 -18.64 2.40
C PRO A 213 11.86 -18.16 2.34
N ASP A 214 12.83 -19.04 2.61
CA ASP A 214 14.24 -18.66 2.58
C ASP A 214 14.67 -18.33 1.14
N ILE A 215 14.95 -17.05 0.86
CA ILE A 215 15.61 -16.66 -0.37
C ILE A 215 17.08 -17.06 -0.23
N SER A 216 17.51 -17.99 -1.07
CA SER A 216 18.94 -18.26 -1.27
C SER A 216 19.69 -16.93 -1.34
N HIS A 217 20.65 -16.69 -0.44
CA HIS A 217 21.44 -15.44 -0.34
C HIS A 217 21.53 -14.69 -1.66
N ARG A 218 21.32 -13.37 -1.69
CA ARG A 218 21.28 -12.53 -2.92
C ARG A 218 22.22 -12.98 -4.04
N ARG A 219 23.48 -13.32 -3.70
CA ARG A 219 24.46 -13.86 -4.67
C ARG A 219 23.98 -15.11 -5.42
N ASN A 220 23.40 -16.07 -4.71
CA ASN A 220 22.87 -17.31 -5.28
C ASN A 220 21.61 -17.04 -6.11
N LEU A 221 20.73 -16.16 -5.63
CA LEU A 221 19.57 -15.74 -6.41
C LEU A 221 20.00 -15.12 -7.74
N VAL A 222 20.90 -14.13 -7.70
CA VAL A 222 21.39 -13.45 -8.90
C VAL A 222 22.11 -14.41 -9.85
N LYS A 223 22.97 -15.30 -9.34
CA LYS A 223 23.61 -16.34 -10.16
C LYS A 223 22.59 -17.28 -10.80
N GLY A 224 21.51 -17.61 -10.09
CA GLY A 224 20.40 -18.40 -10.60
C GLY A 224 19.69 -17.71 -11.78
N LEU A 225 19.44 -16.39 -11.69
CA LEU A 225 18.80 -15.62 -12.76
C LEU A 225 19.57 -15.71 -14.08
N LEU A 226 20.90 -15.61 -14.02
CA LEU A 226 21.77 -15.68 -15.21
C LEU A 226 21.73 -17.04 -15.92
N ASN A 227 21.25 -18.07 -15.24
CA ASN A 227 21.13 -19.41 -15.81
C ASN A 227 19.78 -19.64 -16.49
N GLN A 228 18.83 -18.71 -16.36
CA GLN A 228 17.50 -18.83 -16.94
C GLN A 228 17.52 -18.64 -18.45
N PRO A 229 16.70 -19.38 -19.23
CA PRO A 229 16.76 -19.36 -20.70
C PRO A 229 16.60 -17.96 -21.30
N LEU A 230 15.62 -17.17 -20.82
CA LEU A 230 15.35 -15.83 -21.33
C LEU A 230 16.52 -14.85 -21.06
N VAL A 231 17.18 -14.98 -19.91
CA VAL A 231 18.32 -14.14 -19.56
C VAL A 231 19.56 -14.57 -20.35
N LYS A 232 19.77 -15.87 -20.56
CA LYS A 232 20.85 -16.37 -21.42
C LYS A 232 20.70 -15.87 -22.85
N GLN A 233 19.50 -15.94 -23.41
CA GLN A 233 19.23 -15.40 -24.75
C GLN A 233 19.51 -13.91 -24.80
N ALA A 234 18.99 -13.13 -23.86
CA ALA A 234 19.24 -11.70 -23.81
C ALA A 234 20.73 -11.33 -23.64
N ILE A 235 21.54 -12.18 -22.99
CA ILE A 235 23.00 -12.00 -22.90
C ILE A 235 23.65 -12.19 -24.27
N LEU A 236 23.21 -13.18 -25.05
CA LEU A 236 23.72 -13.42 -26.41
C LEU A 236 23.30 -12.28 -27.34
N ASP A 237 22.03 -11.88 -27.31
CA ASP A 237 21.50 -10.78 -28.13
C ASP A 237 22.21 -9.45 -27.82
N GLU A 238 22.51 -9.19 -26.54
CA GLU A 238 23.28 -8.01 -26.13
C GLU A 238 24.74 -8.07 -26.62
N ALA A 239 25.37 -9.25 -26.54
CA ALA A 239 26.73 -9.45 -26.99
C ALA A 239 26.87 -9.15 -28.50
N GLU A 240 25.89 -9.61 -29.28
CA GLU A 240 25.80 -9.32 -30.72
C GLU A 240 25.51 -7.84 -30.97
N ARG A 241 24.50 -7.26 -30.32
CA ARG A 241 24.07 -5.88 -30.55
C ARG A 241 25.14 -4.84 -30.22
N GLU A 242 25.86 -5.02 -29.12
CA GLU A 242 26.88 -4.08 -28.65
C GLU A 242 28.30 -4.47 -29.13
N ASN A 243 28.43 -5.55 -29.91
CA ASN A 243 29.70 -6.11 -30.38
C ASN A 243 30.72 -6.34 -29.23
N ILE A 244 30.26 -6.98 -28.16
CA ILE A 244 31.06 -7.33 -26.97
C ILE A 244 31.12 -8.84 -26.78
N SER A 245 32.13 -9.33 -26.03
CA SER A 245 32.20 -10.76 -25.73
C SER A 245 31.00 -11.21 -24.86
N PRO A 246 30.51 -12.46 -25.01
CA PRO A 246 29.45 -13.01 -24.16
C PRO A 246 29.78 -12.95 -22.66
N GLU A 247 31.07 -13.05 -22.30
CA GLU A 247 31.52 -12.90 -20.92
C GLU A 247 31.32 -11.48 -20.37
N LYS A 248 31.59 -10.45 -21.18
CA LYS A 248 31.32 -9.05 -20.83
C LYS A 248 29.82 -8.80 -20.66
N ALA A 249 29.00 -9.30 -21.59
CA ALA A 249 27.54 -9.21 -21.49
C ALA A 249 27.00 -9.94 -20.24
N LYS A 250 27.55 -11.12 -19.91
CA LYS A 250 27.22 -11.85 -18.68
C LYS A 250 27.63 -11.10 -17.41
N ALA A 251 28.80 -10.45 -17.40
CA ALA A 251 29.24 -9.61 -16.29
C ALA A 251 28.33 -8.38 -16.12
N GLN A 252 27.85 -7.79 -17.22
CA GLN A 252 26.88 -6.72 -17.22
C GLN A 252 25.51 -7.18 -16.68
N ALA A 253 25.04 -8.35 -17.08
CA ALA A 253 23.84 -8.97 -16.52
C ALA A 253 23.97 -9.26 -15.02
N LEU A 254 25.14 -9.73 -14.56
CA LEU A 254 25.45 -9.92 -13.15
C LEU A 254 25.39 -8.59 -12.38
N ARG A 255 25.92 -7.51 -12.96
CA ARG A 255 25.84 -6.16 -12.37
C ARG A 255 24.38 -5.71 -12.27
N TYR A 256 23.56 -5.91 -13.30
CA TYR A 256 22.12 -5.59 -13.26
C TYR A 256 21.39 -6.42 -12.21
N GLY A 257 21.62 -7.73 -12.15
CA GLY A 257 20.99 -8.58 -11.14
C GLY A 257 21.36 -8.15 -9.72
N ASN A 258 22.61 -7.76 -9.47
CA ASN A 258 23.01 -7.17 -8.20
C ASN A 258 22.36 -5.81 -7.97
N GLU A 259 22.31 -4.92 -8.96
CA GLU A 259 21.65 -3.61 -8.85
C GLU A 259 20.18 -3.76 -8.43
N ILE A 260 19.48 -4.75 -8.98
CA ILE A 260 18.06 -5.00 -8.76
C ILE A 260 17.82 -5.69 -7.41
N ALA A 261 18.44 -6.85 -7.18
CA ALA A 261 18.00 -7.79 -6.14
C ALA A 261 18.02 -7.23 -4.70
N SER A 262 17.00 -7.62 -3.92
CA SER A 262 16.93 -7.42 -2.46
C SER A 262 17.94 -8.34 -1.73
N ASP A 263 18.17 -8.05 -0.45
CA ASP A 263 19.00 -8.89 0.44
C ASP A 263 18.30 -9.10 1.78
N TYR A 264 17.08 -9.63 1.73
CA TYR A 264 16.13 -9.73 2.83
C TYR A 264 16.75 -10.33 4.11
N THR A 265 16.72 -9.58 5.23
CA THR A 265 17.23 -10.05 6.53
C THR A 265 16.28 -9.71 7.67
N TYR A 266 15.99 -10.69 8.51
CA TYR A 266 15.12 -10.53 9.68
C TYR A 266 15.62 -9.47 10.68
N THR A 267 16.94 -9.35 10.86
CA THR A 267 17.53 -8.37 11.78
C THR A 267 17.28 -6.92 11.36
N ALA A 268 17.36 -6.64 10.06
CA ALA A 268 17.02 -5.31 9.54
C ALA A 268 15.52 -5.01 9.70
N ILE A 269 14.65 -6.00 9.49
CA ILE A 269 13.20 -5.86 9.69
C ILE A 269 12.88 -5.56 11.15
N ARG A 270 13.47 -6.31 12.10
CA ARG A 270 13.30 -6.03 13.54
C ARG A 270 13.83 -4.65 13.93
N PHE A 271 14.96 -4.22 13.36
CA PHE A 271 15.44 -2.87 13.59
C PHE A 271 14.44 -1.82 13.10
N LEU A 272 13.99 -1.94 11.85
CA LEU A 272 13.04 -1.02 11.24
C LEU A 272 11.74 -0.99 12.03
N GLU A 273 11.26 -2.14 12.52
CA GLU A 273 10.07 -2.20 13.37
C GLU A 273 10.21 -1.36 14.64
N VAL A 274 11.34 -1.42 15.35
CA VAL A 274 11.54 -0.60 16.56
C VAL A 274 11.59 0.89 16.23
N VAL A 275 12.36 1.28 15.19
CA VAL A 275 12.48 2.69 14.79
C VAL A 275 11.14 3.25 14.33
N LEU A 276 10.40 2.48 13.52
CA LEU A 276 9.11 2.88 13.00
C LEU A 276 8.05 2.89 14.11
N SER A 277 8.07 1.95 15.06
CA SER A 277 7.18 1.98 16.22
C SER A 277 7.32 3.29 17.00
N TRP A 278 8.56 3.72 17.26
CA TRP A 278 8.81 5.02 17.90
C TRP A 278 8.28 6.15 17.02
N PHE A 279 8.61 6.15 15.73
CA PHE A 279 8.24 7.20 14.79
C PHE A 279 6.71 7.39 14.72
N TRP A 280 5.95 6.31 14.59
CA TRP A 280 4.49 6.36 14.45
C TRP A 280 3.72 6.72 15.71
N ASN A 281 4.31 6.52 16.89
CA ASN A 281 3.66 6.87 18.17
C ASN A 281 4.18 8.18 18.76
N LYS A 282 5.37 8.63 18.36
CA LYS A 282 5.99 9.85 18.88
C LYS A 282 5.79 11.07 17.98
N ILE A 283 5.84 10.86 16.66
CA ILE A 283 5.71 11.92 15.67
C ILE A 283 4.27 12.03 15.21
N TYR A 284 3.68 10.89 14.87
CA TYR A 284 2.25 10.72 14.67
C TYR A 284 1.58 10.26 15.97
N ASP A 285 0.27 10.47 16.06
CA ASP A 285 -0.59 10.05 17.17
C ASP A 285 -1.07 8.59 16.99
N GLY A 286 -0.26 7.75 16.35
CA GLY A 286 -0.54 6.35 16.03
C GLY A 286 -1.01 6.09 14.59
N ILE A 287 -1.25 4.80 14.31
CA ILE A 287 -1.77 4.32 13.02
C ILE A 287 -3.11 3.61 13.25
N LYS A 288 -4.15 4.05 12.54
CA LYS A 288 -5.43 3.35 12.43
C LYS A 288 -5.38 2.38 11.27
N VAL A 289 -5.57 1.09 11.54
CA VAL A 289 -5.54 0.03 10.54
C VAL A 289 -6.93 -0.58 10.42
N ASN A 290 -7.47 -0.63 9.20
CA ASN A 290 -8.81 -1.16 8.94
C ASN A 290 -8.77 -2.24 7.86
N HIS A 291 -9.62 -3.26 8.00
CA HIS A 291 -9.85 -4.35 7.03
C HIS A 291 -8.65 -5.27 6.78
N ILE A 292 -7.71 -5.36 7.72
CA ILE A 292 -6.52 -6.23 7.58
C ILE A 292 -6.86 -7.73 7.68
N GLU A 293 -7.95 -8.08 8.37
CA GLU A 293 -8.37 -9.47 8.58
C GLU A 293 -8.72 -10.16 7.26
N GLY A 294 -9.30 -9.40 6.31
CA GLY A 294 -9.58 -9.89 4.96
C GLY A 294 -8.30 -10.27 4.21
N VAL A 295 -7.24 -9.47 4.38
CA VAL A 295 -5.93 -9.72 3.77
C VAL A 295 -5.27 -10.96 4.36
N GLN A 296 -5.36 -11.16 5.68
CA GLN A 296 -4.79 -12.35 6.33
C GLN A 296 -5.41 -13.66 5.80
N LYS A 297 -6.72 -13.66 5.53
CA LYS A 297 -7.42 -14.81 4.94
C LYS A 297 -6.99 -15.04 3.48
N VAL A 298 -6.92 -13.98 2.70
CA VAL A 298 -6.59 -14.06 1.26
C VAL A 298 -5.11 -14.38 1.03
N ALA A 299 -4.21 -13.93 1.90
CA ALA A 299 -2.79 -14.22 1.81
C ALA A 299 -2.47 -15.73 1.92
N GLN A 300 -3.37 -16.52 2.52
CA GLN A 300 -3.23 -17.97 2.54
C GLN A 300 -3.55 -18.53 1.14
N GLY A 301 -2.55 -19.16 0.51
CA GLY A 301 -2.71 -19.82 -0.79
C GLY A 301 -2.65 -18.90 -2.01
N HIS A 302 -2.36 -17.62 -1.85
CA HIS A 302 -2.20 -16.67 -2.97
C HIS A 302 -0.83 -15.97 -2.94
N GLU A 303 -0.34 -15.62 -4.12
CA GLU A 303 0.76 -14.67 -4.29
C GLU A 303 0.20 -13.24 -4.15
N VAL A 304 0.58 -12.57 -3.07
CA VAL A 304 0.03 -11.25 -2.73
C VAL A 304 0.87 -10.14 -3.33
N ILE A 305 0.21 -9.26 -4.08
CA ILE A 305 0.81 -8.04 -4.62
C ILE A 305 0.10 -6.85 -4.00
N TYR A 306 0.78 -6.18 -3.08
CA TYR A 306 0.29 -4.94 -2.49
C TYR A 306 0.47 -3.78 -3.47
N VAL A 307 -0.62 -3.06 -3.72
CA VAL A 307 -0.66 -1.90 -4.61
C VAL A 307 -1.12 -0.66 -3.85
N PRO A 308 -0.24 -0.07 -3.01
CA PRO A 308 -0.58 1.12 -2.25
C PRO A 308 -0.66 2.39 -3.12
N CYS A 309 -1.43 3.38 -2.67
CA CYS A 309 -1.28 4.76 -3.16
C CYS A 309 0.03 5.38 -2.63
N HIS A 310 0.62 6.34 -3.36
CA HIS A 310 1.90 6.94 -2.98
C HIS A 310 1.76 8.41 -2.57
N ARG A 311 1.83 8.66 -1.27
CA ARG A 311 1.65 9.98 -0.65
C ARG A 311 2.92 10.50 0.03
N SER A 312 3.78 9.63 0.54
CA SER A 312 5.01 9.99 1.25
C SER A 312 6.15 9.02 0.95
N HIS A 313 7.39 9.46 1.14
CA HIS A 313 8.58 8.61 1.12
C HIS A 313 8.59 7.58 2.24
N ILE A 314 7.65 7.56 3.17
CA ILE A 314 7.64 6.58 4.25
C ILE A 314 6.61 5.46 4.03
N ASP A 315 5.80 5.55 2.97
CA ASP A 315 4.68 4.61 2.69
C ASP A 315 5.14 3.14 2.64
N TYR A 316 6.25 2.85 1.97
CA TYR A 316 6.78 1.49 1.88
C TYR A 316 7.29 0.96 3.22
N LEU A 317 7.80 1.85 4.07
CA LEU A 317 8.19 1.48 5.43
C LEU A 317 6.95 1.25 6.30
N LEU A 318 5.90 2.06 6.13
CA LEU A 318 4.62 1.94 6.83
C LEU A 318 3.98 0.58 6.56
N LEU A 319 3.80 0.21 5.29
CA LEU A 319 3.13 -1.05 4.95
C LEU A 319 3.95 -2.26 5.44
N SER A 320 5.27 -2.26 5.20
CA SER A 320 6.16 -3.31 5.71
C SER A 320 6.11 -3.44 7.23
N TYR A 321 6.10 -2.33 7.96
CA TYR A 321 5.96 -2.28 9.41
C TYR A 321 4.61 -2.86 9.87
N LEU A 322 3.52 -2.44 9.26
CA LEU A 322 2.17 -2.88 9.60
C LEU A 322 1.97 -4.37 9.37
N LEU A 323 2.41 -4.88 8.22
CA LEU A 323 2.32 -6.30 7.90
C LEU A 323 3.11 -7.13 8.92
N PHE A 324 4.34 -6.71 9.22
CA PHE A 324 5.18 -7.40 10.20
C PHE A 324 4.56 -7.44 11.61
N ARG A 325 4.03 -6.31 12.07
CA ARG A 325 3.32 -6.19 13.36
C ARG A 325 2.09 -7.09 13.46
N ASN A 326 1.43 -7.35 12.34
CA ASN A 326 0.20 -8.15 12.25
C ASN A 326 0.47 -9.60 11.83
N GLY A 327 1.72 -10.08 11.97
CA GLY A 327 2.10 -11.47 11.71
C GLY A 327 2.14 -11.86 10.24
N LEU A 328 2.10 -10.89 9.32
CA LEU A 328 2.24 -11.10 7.88
C LEU A 328 3.69 -10.87 7.45
N THR A 329 4.10 -11.55 6.38
CA THR A 329 5.44 -11.41 5.81
C THR A 329 5.57 -10.04 5.12
N PRO A 330 6.57 -9.21 5.48
CA PRO A 330 6.86 -7.96 4.78
C PRO A 330 7.17 -8.20 3.29
N PRO A 331 6.66 -7.35 2.39
CA PRO A 331 6.79 -7.53 0.96
C PRO A 331 8.20 -7.18 0.46
N HIS A 332 8.51 -7.69 -0.73
CA HIS A 332 9.58 -7.17 -1.55
C HIS A 332 9.11 -5.87 -2.21
N VAL A 333 9.74 -4.76 -1.87
CA VAL A 333 9.28 -3.43 -2.28
C VAL A 333 10.03 -2.98 -3.54
N ALA A 334 9.28 -2.62 -4.59
CA ALA A 334 9.85 -1.95 -5.76
C ALA A 334 10.24 -0.50 -5.40
N ALA A 335 11.54 -0.22 -5.37
CA ALA A 335 12.08 1.10 -5.04
C ALA A 335 12.79 1.73 -6.25
N GLY A 336 12.64 3.05 -6.41
CA GLY A 336 13.43 3.79 -7.40
C GLY A 336 14.91 3.80 -7.03
N ILE A 337 15.79 3.67 -8.04
CA ILE A 337 17.26 3.65 -7.83
C ILE A 337 17.80 4.93 -7.15
N ASN A 338 17.07 6.04 -7.19
CA ASN A 338 17.39 7.27 -6.48
C ASN A 338 17.40 7.12 -4.95
N LEU A 339 16.76 6.08 -4.40
CA LEU A 339 16.78 5.78 -2.97
C LEU A 339 17.97 4.89 -2.56
N ASN A 340 18.75 4.37 -3.52
CA ASN A 340 19.91 3.52 -3.26
C ASN A 340 21.15 4.33 -2.87
N MET A 341 21.06 5.07 -1.77
CA MET A 341 22.16 5.86 -1.23
C MET A 341 23.07 5.01 -0.32
N PRO A 342 24.34 5.39 -0.08
CA PRO A 342 25.20 4.71 0.88
C PRO A 342 24.51 4.56 2.24
N VAL A 343 24.71 3.41 2.91
CA VAL A 343 24.05 3.04 4.18
C VAL A 343 22.54 2.78 4.07
N ILE A 344 21.73 3.78 3.71
CA ILE A 344 20.27 3.67 3.63
C ILE A 344 19.84 2.65 2.59
N GLY A 345 20.42 2.69 1.39
CA GLY A 345 20.13 1.71 0.35
C GLY A 345 20.43 0.28 0.80
N SER A 346 21.53 0.07 1.54
CA SER A 346 21.87 -1.25 2.10
C SER A 346 20.84 -1.71 3.14
N LEU A 347 20.41 -0.82 4.03
CA LEU A 347 19.36 -1.12 5.02
C LEU A 347 18.02 -1.43 4.34
N LEU A 348 17.61 -0.65 3.35
CA LEU A 348 16.37 -0.88 2.58
C LEU A 348 16.44 -2.21 1.81
N ARG A 349 17.57 -2.53 1.15
CA ARG A 349 17.77 -3.86 0.52
C ARG A 349 17.55 -4.98 1.51
N ARG A 350 18.09 -4.80 2.73
CA ARG A 350 17.94 -5.73 3.84
C ARG A 350 16.54 -5.81 4.42
N GLY A 351 15.75 -4.74 4.28
CA GLY A 351 14.32 -4.71 4.59
C GLY A 351 13.43 -5.29 3.49
N GLY A 352 13.97 -5.65 2.33
CA GLY A 352 13.23 -6.24 1.21
C GLY A 352 13.13 -5.37 -0.05
N ALA A 353 13.70 -4.16 -0.06
CA ALA A 353 13.67 -3.30 -1.24
C ALA A 353 14.51 -3.87 -2.39
N PHE A 354 13.94 -3.92 -3.58
CA PHE A 354 14.65 -4.16 -4.84
C PHE A 354 14.57 -2.90 -5.69
N PHE A 355 15.64 -2.60 -6.43
CA PHE A 355 15.80 -1.30 -7.08
C PHE A 355 15.54 -1.36 -8.57
N MET A 356 14.74 -0.43 -9.06
CA MET A 356 14.43 -0.27 -10.47
C MET A 356 14.88 1.09 -11.01
N ARG A 357 15.31 1.10 -12.27
CA ARG A 357 15.57 2.34 -13.02
C ARG A 357 14.26 3.00 -13.41
N ARG A 358 14.30 4.31 -13.68
CA ARG A 358 13.12 5.08 -14.10
C ARG A 358 12.64 4.72 -15.51
N THR A 359 13.56 4.30 -16.38
CA THR A 359 13.26 3.87 -17.75
C THR A 359 14.07 2.62 -18.09
N PHE A 360 13.43 1.70 -18.81
CA PHE A 360 14.05 0.49 -19.34
C PHE A 360 14.31 0.61 -20.86
N LYS A 361 13.90 1.74 -21.48
CA LYS A 361 14.00 1.98 -22.92
C LYS A 361 15.45 1.89 -23.37
N GLY A 362 15.71 1.17 -24.46
CA GLY A 362 17.04 0.98 -25.01
C GLY A 362 17.93 0.01 -24.22
N ASN A 363 17.40 -0.75 -23.26
CA ASN A 363 18.18 -1.75 -22.53
C ASN A 363 17.42 -3.10 -22.38
N PRO A 364 17.38 -3.93 -23.43
CA PRO A 364 16.73 -5.24 -23.43
C PRO A 364 17.32 -6.22 -22.41
N LEU A 365 18.64 -6.20 -22.20
CA LEU A 365 19.29 -7.07 -21.22
C LEU A 365 18.82 -6.76 -19.79
N TYR A 366 18.82 -5.48 -19.39
CA TYR A 366 18.29 -5.06 -18.07
C TYR A 366 16.82 -5.47 -17.91
N THR A 367 16.00 -5.24 -18.94
CA THR A 367 14.58 -5.60 -18.95
C THR A 367 14.39 -7.10 -18.72
N SER A 368 15.20 -7.93 -19.37
CA SER A 368 15.13 -9.39 -19.24
C SER A 368 15.54 -9.86 -17.85
N VAL A 369 16.63 -9.32 -17.29
CA VAL A 369 17.07 -9.62 -15.92
C VAL A 369 16.03 -9.20 -14.88
N PHE A 370 15.42 -8.02 -15.05
CA PHE A 370 14.39 -7.50 -14.14
C PHE A 370 13.10 -8.33 -14.19
N ASN A 371 12.62 -8.68 -15.39
CA ASN A 371 11.44 -9.52 -15.56
C ASN A 371 11.65 -10.91 -14.94
N GLU A 372 12.83 -11.51 -15.13
CA GLU A 372 13.13 -12.83 -14.56
C GLU A 372 13.26 -12.78 -13.03
N TYR A 373 13.78 -11.66 -12.48
CA TYR A 373 13.81 -11.43 -11.04
C TYR A 373 12.40 -11.42 -10.44
N LEU A 374 11.48 -10.63 -11.01
CA LEU A 374 10.09 -10.58 -10.55
C LEU A 374 9.39 -11.93 -10.71
N HIS A 375 9.56 -12.58 -11.86
CA HIS A 375 9.04 -13.93 -12.09
C HIS A 375 9.52 -14.93 -11.03
N THR A 376 10.79 -14.83 -10.61
CA THR A 376 11.35 -15.65 -9.53
C THR A 376 10.73 -15.34 -8.17
N LEU A 377 10.41 -14.07 -7.88
CA LEU A 377 9.73 -13.70 -6.63
C LEU A 377 8.32 -14.27 -6.58
N PHE A 378 7.56 -14.07 -7.66
CA PHE A 378 6.20 -14.58 -7.83
C PHE A 378 6.18 -16.10 -7.69
N THR A 379 6.91 -16.84 -8.55
CA THR A 379 6.95 -18.32 -8.53
C THR A 379 7.37 -18.93 -7.18
N LYS A 380 8.11 -18.19 -6.35
CA LYS A 380 8.53 -18.63 -5.01
C LYS A 380 7.55 -18.24 -3.89
N GLY A 381 6.46 -17.55 -4.20
CA GLY A 381 5.43 -17.15 -3.25
C GLY A 381 5.79 -15.93 -2.41
N PHE A 382 6.71 -15.07 -2.87
CA PHE A 382 7.05 -13.86 -2.11
C PHE A 382 6.03 -12.75 -2.32
N PRO A 383 5.52 -12.12 -1.25
CA PRO A 383 4.70 -10.93 -1.40
C PRO A 383 5.55 -9.81 -2.01
N VAL A 384 4.94 -9.04 -2.91
CA VAL A 384 5.57 -7.91 -3.59
C VAL A 384 4.74 -6.65 -3.35
N GLU A 385 5.39 -5.50 -3.26
CA GLU A 385 4.76 -4.19 -3.16
C GLU A 385 5.27 -3.28 -4.28
N TYR A 386 4.36 -2.60 -4.98
CA TYR A 386 4.72 -1.51 -5.88
C TYR A 386 3.59 -0.48 -6.03
N PHE A 387 3.99 0.77 -6.26
CA PHE A 387 3.06 1.88 -6.47
C PHE A 387 2.62 1.95 -7.93
N VAL A 388 1.35 1.65 -8.20
CA VAL A 388 0.78 1.67 -9.55
C VAL A 388 0.80 3.08 -10.16
N GLU A 389 0.77 4.13 -9.33
CA GLU A 389 0.88 5.53 -9.76
C GLU A 389 2.27 5.89 -10.35
N GLY A 390 3.31 5.08 -10.07
CA GLY A 390 4.69 5.31 -10.51
C GLY A 390 5.43 6.47 -9.83
N GLY A 391 4.78 7.23 -8.95
CA GLY A 391 5.38 8.30 -8.16
C GLY A 391 4.42 8.94 -7.16
N ARG A 392 4.96 9.74 -6.25
CA ARG A 392 4.18 10.47 -5.23
C ARG A 392 3.29 11.52 -5.88
N SER A 393 2.01 11.54 -5.48
CA SER A 393 1.08 12.61 -5.83
C SER A 393 1.45 13.89 -5.07
N ARG A 394 1.60 15.01 -5.80
CA ARG A 394 1.89 16.35 -5.24
C ARG A 394 0.64 17.16 -4.98
N THR A 395 -0.46 16.81 -5.64
CA THR A 395 -1.74 17.52 -5.59
C THR A 395 -2.77 16.79 -4.73
N GLY A 396 -2.44 15.61 -4.16
CA GLY A 396 -3.40 14.79 -3.42
C GLY A 396 -4.35 13.99 -4.32
N ARG A 397 -4.29 14.17 -5.64
CA ARG A 397 -5.11 13.40 -6.59
C ARG A 397 -4.48 12.05 -6.88
N MET A 398 -5.32 11.04 -7.13
CA MET A 398 -4.86 9.76 -7.67
C MET A 398 -4.27 9.98 -9.06
N LEU A 399 -3.04 9.51 -9.28
CA LEU A 399 -2.37 9.61 -10.58
C LEU A 399 -2.80 8.49 -11.51
N GLN A 400 -2.64 8.73 -12.81
CA GLN A 400 -2.87 7.70 -13.82
C GLN A 400 -1.93 6.50 -13.64
N PRO A 401 -2.46 5.28 -13.58
CA PRO A 401 -1.68 4.05 -13.48
C PRO A 401 -0.57 3.94 -14.52
N LYS A 402 0.65 3.63 -14.07
CA LYS A 402 1.78 3.22 -14.91
C LYS A 402 1.77 1.70 -15.03
N THR A 403 1.33 1.22 -16.18
CA THR A 403 1.04 -0.19 -16.44
C THR A 403 2.27 -1.11 -16.56
N GLY A 404 3.49 -0.57 -16.55
CA GLY A 404 4.71 -1.38 -16.72
C GLY A 404 4.85 -2.54 -15.74
N MET A 405 4.69 -2.29 -14.42
CA MET A 405 4.77 -3.34 -13.39
C MET A 405 3.59 -4.32 -13.46
N LEU A 406 2.39 -3.82 -13.80
CA LEU A 406 1.20 -4.66 -14.01
C LEU A 406 1.39 -5.59 -15.20
N ALA A 407 1.94 -5.09 -16.31
CA ALA A 407 2.23 -5.89 -17.51
C ALA A 407 3.26 -6.99 -17.21
N ILE A 408 4.31 -6.68 -16.43
CA ILE A 408 5.31 -7.68 -16.04
C ILE A 408 4.68 -8.76 -15.16
N THR A 409 3.83 -8.36 -14.21
CA THR A 409 3.10 -9.27 -13.33
C THR A 409 2.18 -10.19 -14.13
N LEU A 410 1.37 -9.62 -15.03
CA LEU A 410 0.45 -10.38 -15.87
C LEU A 410 1.21 -11.36 -16.78
N ARG A 411 2.30 -10.93 -17.42
CA ARG A 411 3.15 -11.83 -18.22
C ARG A 411 3.78 -12.95 -17.39
N SER A 412 4.20 -12.66 -16.16
CA SER A 412 4.71 -13.69 -15.26
C SER A 412 3.63 -14.72 -14.91
N PHE A 413 2.42 -14.26 -14.64
CA PHE A 413 1.28 -15.13 -14.32
C PHE A 413 0.88 -16.02 -15.51
N LEU A 414 0.83 -15.44 -16.70
CA LEU A 414 0.54 -16.17 -17.95
C LEU A 414 1.61 -17.24 -18.23
N ARG A 415 2.89 -16.95 -17.94
CA ARG A 415 3.99 -17.91 -18.08
C ARG A 415 3.94 -19.05 -17.06
N SER A 416 3.48 -18.79 -15.84
CA SER A 416 3.39 -19.79 -14.76
C SER A 416 2.33 -19.38 -13.75
N SER A 417 1.18 -20.04 -13.77
CA SER A 417 0.04 -19.82 -12.88
C SER A 417 0.04 -20.73 -11.64
N ARG A 418 1.21 -21.21 -11.22
CA ARG A 418 1.36 -22.22 -10.14
C ARG A 418 0.66 -21.83 -8.85
N MET A 419 0.71 -20.56 -8.46
CA MET A 419 -0.18 -20.02 -7.42
C MET A 419 -1.00 -18.86 -8.00
N PRO A 420 -2.28 -18.73 -7.61
CA PRO A 420 -3.10 -17.58 -7.99
C PRO A 420 -2.49 -16.27 -7.46
N ILE A 421 -2.44 -15.24 -8.30
CA ILE A 421 -2.05 -13.89 -7.90
C ILE A 421 -3.28 -13.09 -7.44
N VAL A 422 -3.10 -12.31 -6.39
CA VAL A 422 -4.10 -11.35 -5.91
C VAL A 422 -3.46 -9.99 -5.68
N PHE A 423 -4.08 -8.93 -6.20
CA PHE A 423 -3.72 -7.56 -5.87
C PHE A 423 -4.49 -7.09 -4.65
N ILE A 424 -3.80 -6.47 -3.70
CA ILE A 424 -4.40 -5.87 -2.51
C ILE A 424 -4.20 -4.35 -2.59
N PRO A 425 -5.26 -3.60 -2.93
CA PRO A 425 -5.27 -2.14 -2.87
C PRO A 425 -5.08 -1.67 -1.43
N VAL A 426 -4.15 -0.72 -1.21
CA VAL A 426 -3.89 -0.18 0.12
C VAL A 426 -3.94 1.34 0.09
N TYR A 427 -4.98 1.92 0.68
CA TYR A 427 -5.06 3.35 0.86
C TYR A 427 -4.27 3.77 2.10
N ILE A 428 -3.47 4.82 1.97
CA ILE A 428 -2.72 5.44 3.06
C ILE A 428 -3.11 6.91 3.12
N GLY A 429 -3.77 7.31 4.21
CA GLY A 429 -4.22 8.66 4.48
C GLY A 429 -3.46 9.29 5.64
N TYR A 430 -2.79 10.42 5.39
CA TYR A 430 -2.13 11.21 6.43
C TYR A 430 -2.98 12.45 6.75
N GLU A 431 -3.14 12.77 8.04
CA GLU A 431 -3.68 14.07 8.45
C GLU A 431 -2.66 15.19 8.22
N ARG A 432 -1.36 14.89 8.40
CA ARG A 432 -0.25 15.76 7.96
C ARG A 432 0.84 14.98 7.25
N VAL A 433 1.12 15.34 5.99
CA VAL A 433 2.25 14.79 5.22
C VAL A 433 3.54 15.54 5.57
N LEU A 434 4.62 14.81 5.84
CA LEU A 434 5.94 15.38 6.19
C LEU A 434 6.50 16.27 5.06
N GLU A 435 6.30 15.85 3.83
CA GLU A 435 6.76 16.56 2.63
C GLU A 435 5.83 17.70 2.18
N GLY A 436 4.79 18.03 2.96
CA GLY A 436 3.79 19.04 2.58
C GLY A 436 4.39 20.40 2.21
N ARG A 437 5.46 20.84 2.90
CA ARG A 437 6.17 22.09 2.58
C ARG A 437 6.93 22.03 1.25
N THR A 438 7.53 20.90 0.92
CA THR A 438 8.21 20.73 -0.37
C THR A 438 7.20 20.68 -1.50
N TYR A 439 6.07 20.01 -1.29
CA TYR A 439 4.97 19.99 -2.28
C TYR A 439 4.45 21.40 -2.53
N LEU A 440 4.26 22.20 -1.47
CA LEU A 440 3.89 23.60 -1.58
C LEU A 440 4.89 24.41 -2.40
N GLY A 441 6.19 24.25 -2.13
CA GLY A 441 7.25 24.89 -2.90
C GLY A 441 7.22 24.50 -4.38
N GLU A 442 7.11 23.20 -4.67
CA GLU A 442 7.04 22.68 -6.05
C GLU A 442 5.81 23.20 -6.81
N LEU A 443 4.65 23.27 -6.15
CA LEU A 443 3.42 23.82 -6.73
C LEU A 443 3.48 25.33 -6.99
N ARG A 444 4.31 26.07 -6.23
CA ARG A 444 4.61 27.49 -6.46
C ARG A 444 5.73 27.73 -7.48
N GLY A 445 6.16 26.70 -8.20
CA GLY A 445 7.17 26.79 -9.26
C GLY A 445 8.61 26.55 -8.81
N ALA A 446 8.85 26.17 -7.55
CA ALA A 446 10.19 25.75 -7.14
C ALA A 446 10.59 24.45 -7.86
N SER A 447 11.88 24.31 -8.15
CA SER A 447 12.39 23.10 -8.78
C SER A 447 12.23 21.88 -7.86
N LYS A 448 11.94 20.73 -8.47
CA LYS A 448 11.77 19.46 -7.75
C LYS A 448 13.01 19.13 -6.94
N LYS A 449 12.87 19.00 -5.62
CA LYS A 449 13.99 18.64 -4.73
C LYS A 449 14.17 17.13 -4.68
N LYS A 450 15.43 16.68 -4.68
CA LYS A 450 15.78 15.27 -4.41
C LYS A 450 15.72 15.06 -2.89
N GLU A 451 14.53 14.79 -2.37
CA GLU A 451 14.35 14.44 -0.96
C GLU A 451 14.80 13.00 -0.68
N SER A 452 15.38 12.77 0.50
CA SER A 452 15.70 11.44 1.01
C SER A 452 14.90 11.12 2.26
N ILE A 453 14.75 9.83 2.58
CA ILE A 453 14.15 9.36 3.84
C ILE A 453 14.89 9.96 5.05
N PHE A 454 16.20 10.15 4.94
CA PHE A 454 17.01 10.66 6.04
C PHE A 454 16.71 12.14 6.35
N ASP A 455 16.38 12.92 5.33
CA ASP A 455 15.98 14.33 5.51
C ASP A 455 14.70 14.42 6.34
N ILE A 456 13.78 13.47 6.16
CA ILE A 456 12.55 13.38 6.96
C ILE A 456 12.90 13.19 8.44
N PHE A 457 13.73 12.20 8.79
CA PHE A 457 14.10 11.94 10.18
C PHE A 457 14.91 13.07 10.84
N LYS A 458 15.69 13.84 10.07
CA LYS A 458 16.38 15.04 10.57
C LYS A 458 15.41 16.18 10.90
N VAL A 459 14.47 16.44 10.00
CA VAL A 459 13.51 17.54 10.11
C VAL A 459 12.54 17.29 11.27
N VAL A 460 12.15 16.04 11.47
CA VAL A 460 11.27 15.58 12.55
C VAL A 460 11.77 15.95 13.95
N GLY A 461 13.09 15.93 14.20
CA GLY A 461 13.65 16.31 15.50
C GLY A 461 13.50 17.79 15.87
N ALA A 462 13.19 18.65 14.90
CA ALA A 462 13.02 20.09 15.08
C ALA A 462 11.56 20.57 15.05
N LEU A 463 10.61 19.65 14.78
CA LEU A 463 9.19 19.97 14.66
C LEU A 463 8.48 19.86 16.01
N LYS A 464 7.89 20.98 16.45
CA LYS A 464 6.97 21.02 17.62
C LYS A 464 5.50 20.79 17.24
N GLN A 465 5.21 20.52 15.96
CA GLN A 465 3.84 20.45 15.43
C GLN A 465 3.25 19.05 15.57
N ARG A 466 1.94 18.97 15.81
CA ARG A 466 1.20 17.69 15.77
C ARG A 466 1.02 17.24 14.32
N PHE A 467 1.33 15.98 14.04
CA PHE A 467 1.14 15.37 12.73
C PHE A 467 -0.18 14.62 12.58
N GLY A 468 -0.93 14.47 13.68
CA GLY A 468 -2.18 13.75 13.71
C GLY A 468 -1.97 12.25 13.50
N GLN A 469 -2.98 11.57 12.98
CA GLN A 469 -2.96 10.12 12.77
C GLN A 469 -2.67 9.75 11.30
N VAL A 470 -2.24 8.50 11.12
CA VAL A 470 -2.17 7.87 9.80
C VAL A 470 -3.23 6.76 9.72
N ALA A 471 -4.05 6.78 8.68
CA ALA A 471 -5.02 5.75 8.41
C ALA A 471 -4.52 4.84 7.28
N VAL A 472 -4.62 3.53 7.48
CA VAL A 472 -4.33 2.51 6.46
C VAL A 472 -5.52 1.61 6.29
N ASN A 473 -6.10 1.63 5.10
CA ASN A 473 -7.27 0.85 4.74
C ASN A 473 -6.89 -0.15 3.65
N PHE A 474 -7.18 -1.43 3.90
CA PHE A 474 -7.05 -2.48 2.90
C PHE A 474 -8.35 -2.58 2.09
N GLY A 475 -8.24 -2.35 0.78
CA GLY A 475 -9.37 -2.39 -0.15
C GLY A 475 -9.75 -3.80 -0.59
N GLU A 476 -10.77 -3.88 -1.45
CA GLU A 476 -11.25 -5.15 -1.98
C GLU A 476 -10.16 -5.84 -2.82
N PRO A 477 -9.79 -7.10 -2.51
CA PRO A 477 -8.80 -7.86 -3.27
C PRO A 477 -9.21 -8.11 -4.73
N ILE A 478 -8.29 -7.86 -5.67
CA ILE A 478 -8.50 -8.18 -7.09
C ILE A 478 -7.79 -9.50 -7.39
N LYS A 479 -8.56 -10.58 -7.53
CA LYS A 479 -8.03 -11.90 -7.92
C LYS A 479 -7.73 -11.90 -9.42
N LEU A 480 -6.45 -12.03 -9.79
CA LEU A 480 -6.02 -11.85 -11.17
C LEU A 480 -6.67 -12.86 -12.13
N ALA A 481 -6.79 -14.12 -11.73
CA ALA A 481 -7.43 -15.14 -12.56
C ALA A 481 -8.90 -14.78 -12.87
N GLN A 482 -9.68 -14.38 -11.86
CA GLN A 482 -11.08 -13.99 -12.05
C GLN A 482 -11.22 -12.74 -12.91
N PHE A 483 -10.32 -11.77 -12.75
CA PHE A 483 -10.26 -10.59 -13.61
C PHE A 483 -9.99 -10.98 -15.08
N LEU A 484 -9.08 -11.91 -15.33
CA LEU A 484 -8.82 -12.41 -16.69
C LEU A 484 -9.99 -13.22 -17.25
N ASP A 485 -10.73 -13.94 -16.40
CA ASP A 485 -11.93 -14.70 -16.81
C ASP A 485 -13.03 -13.79 -17.35
N SER A 486 -13.22 -12.62 -16.74
CA SER A 486 -14.17 -11.62 -17.24
C SER A 486 -13.66 -10.88 -18.47
N GLU A 487 -12.35 -10.63 -18.55
CA GLU A 487 -11.77 -9.74 -19.57
C GLU A 487 -11.38 -10.48 -20.86
N GLN A 488 -10.98 -11.74 -20.74
CA GLN A 488 -10.45 -12.57 -21.82
C GLN A 488 -10.80 -14.05 -21.57
N PRO A 489 -12.06 -14.49 -21.71
CA PRO A 489 -12.51 -15.82 -21.28
C PRO A 489 -11.63 -17.01 -21.71
N ASP A 490 -11.09 -16.95 -22.93
CA ASP A 490 -10.29 -18.03 -23.54
C ASP A 490 -8.78 -17.97 -23.19
N TRP A 491 -8.38 -17.09 -22.26
CA TRP A 491 -6.96 -16.86 -21.94
C TRP A 491 -6.23 -18.13 -21.47
N ARG A 492 -6.95 -19.09 -20.88
CA ARG A 492 -6.38 -20.36 -20.39
C ARG A 492 -6.10 -21.38 -21.50
N GLU A 493 -6.77 -21.26 -22.63
CA GLU A 493 -6.65 -22.19 -23.76
C GLU A 493 -5.54 -21.77 -24.73
N GLN A 494 -5.03 -20.54 -24.58
CA GLN A 494 -3.93 -20.01 -25.38
C GLN A 494 -2.59 -20.64 -24.97
N GLU A 495 -1.73 -20.94 -25.95
CA GLU A 495 -0.36 -21.39 -25.68
C GLU A 495 0.49 -20.21 -25.15
N LEU A 496 0.50 -20.05 -23.82
CA LEU A 496 1.22 -18.97 -23.14
C LEU A 496 2.71 -19.32 -22.96
N GLY A 497 3.44 -19.45 -24.07
CA GLY A 497 4.89 -19.64 -24.06
C GLY A 497 5.65 -18.46 -23.41
N PRO A 498 6.89 -18.65 -22.92
CA PRO A 498 7.64 -17.61 -22.20
C PRO A 498 7.89 -16.30 -22.96
N GLN A 499 7.83 -16.34 -24.30
CA GLN A 499 8.00 -15.18 -25.19
C GLN A 499 6.67 -14.65 -25.76
N PHE A 500 5.55 -15.36 -25.56
CA PHE A 500 4.27 -14.99 -26.12
C PHE A 500 3.73 -13.70 -25.47
N LYS A 501 3.34 -12.75 -26.31
CA LYS A 501 2.69 -11.50 -25.90
C LYS A 501 1.35 -11.41 -26.63
N PRO A 502 0.23 -11.71 -25.96
CA PRO A 502 -1.08 -11.60 -26.57
C PRO A 502 -1.36 -10.16 -27.01
N ALA A 503 -2.07 -9.98 -28.12
CA ALA A 503 -2.45 -8.65 -28.62
C ALA A 503 -3.28 -7.85 -27.60
N TRP A 504 -4.17 -8.53 -26.88
CA TRP A 504 -5.05 -7.97 -25.85
C TRP A 504 -4.31 -7.53 -24.56
N LEU A 505 -3.04 -7.92 -24.37
CA LEU A 505 -2.32 -7.76 -23.11
C LEU A 505 -2.24 -6.30 -22.66
N ASN A 506 -1.91 -5.39 -23.57
CA ASN A 506 -1.74 -3.97 -23.24
C ASN A 506 -3.05 -3.34 -22.78
N GLU A 507 -4.14 -3.61 -23.51
CA GLU A 507 -5.46 -3.07 -23.22
C GLU A 507 -6.01 -3.61 -21.89
N THR A 508 -5.90 -4.94 -21.69
CA THR A 508 -6.29 -5.61 -20.44
C THR A 508 -5.47 -5.11 -19.25
N THR A 509 -4.17 -4.83 -19.45
CA THR A 509 -3.32 -4.24 -18.40
C THR A 509 -3.77 -2.82 -18.05
N ASN A 510 -4.17 -2.01 -19.04
CA ASN A 510 -4.72 -0.67 -18.79
C ASN A 510 -6.02 -0.74 -17.98
N ARG A 511 -6.92 -1.68 -18.31
CA ARG A 511 -8.16 -1.91 -17.53
C ARG A 511 -7.87 -2.39 -16.12
N LEU A 512 -6.90 -3.30 -15.93
CA LEU A 512 -6.45 -3.71 -14.59
C LEU A 512 -5.92 -2.51 -13.80
N GLY A 513 -5.14 -1.63 -14.43
CA GLY A 513 -4.67 -0.39 -13.82
C GLY A 513 -5.81 0.51 -13.35
N LYS A 514 -6.83 0.73 -14.20
CA LYS A 514 -8.03 1.50 -13.85
C LYS A 514 -8.77 0.86 -12.67
N LYS A 515 -8.94 -0.47 -12.68
CA LYS A 515 -9.61 -1.22 -11.61
C LYS A 515 -8.87 -1.11 -10.27
N VAL A 516 -7.53 -1.22 -10.29
CA VAL A 516 -6.70 -0.98 -9.09
C VAL A 516 -6.89 0.44 -8.55
N ALA A 517 -6.91 1.45 -9.43
CA ALA A 517 -7.10 2.83 -9.01
C ALA A 517 -8.49 3.08 -8.41
N GLN A 518 -9.54 2.46 -8.96
CA GLN A 518 -10.89 2.49 -8.38
C GLN A 518 -10.93 1.87 -6.99
N HIS A 519 -10.38 0.66 -6.82
CA HIS A 519 -10.38 -0.02 -5.52
C HIS A 519 -9.51 0.71 -4.47
N LEU A 520 -8.44 1.41 -4.90
CA LEU A 520 -7.68 2.30 -4.01
C LEU A 520 -8.55 3.45 -3.49
N ASN A 521 -9.36 4.05 -4.35
CA ASN A 521 -10.28 5.12 -4.00
C ASN A 521 -11.47 4.63 -3.16
N GLU A 522 -11.96 3.41 -3.39
CA GLU A 522 -12.98 2.75 -2.55
C GLU A 522 -12.47 2.49 -1.13
N ALA A 523 -11.18 2.29 -0.95
CA ALA A 523 -10.55 2.11 0.35
C ALA A 523 -10.20 3.44 1.05
N ALA A 524 -10.63 4.60 0.54
CA ALA A 524 -10.25 5.89 1.10
C ALA A 524 -10.62 6.02 2.60
N ALA A 525 -9.70 6.56 3.38
CA ALA A 525 -9.93 6.94 4.78
C ALA A 525 -10.15 8.44 4.87
N ILE A 526 -11.40 8.85 5.12
CA ILE A 526 -11.76 10.24 5.30
C ILE A 526 -11.34 10.66 6.71
N ASN A 527 -10.60 11.76 6.81
CA ASN A 527 -10.13 12.32 8.08
C ASN A 527 -10.67 13.75 8.30
N PRO A 528 -10.51 14.31 9.51
CA PRO A 528 -11.02 15.64 9.84
C PRO A 528 -10.44 16.74 8.93
N VAL A 529 -9.14 16.65 8.61
CA VAL A 529 -8.44 17.61 7.74
C VAL A 529 -9.04 17.60 6.33
N ASN A 530 -9.40 16.44 5.78
CA ASN A 530 -10.04 16.35 4.47
C ASN A 530 -11.38 17.11 4.42
N LEU A 531 -12.22 16.92 5.44
CA LEU A 531 -13.56 17.54 5.47
C LEU A 531 -13.48 19.05 5.72
N VAL A 532 -12.59 19.49 6.62
CA VAL A 532 -12.32 20.91 6.85
C VAL A 532 -11.78 21.59 5.58
N ALA A 533 -10.83 20.95 4.90
CA ALA A 533 -10.30 21.43 3.63
C ALA A 533 -11.41 21.57 2.58
N LEU A 534 -12.25 20.54 2.40
CA LEU A 534 -13.36 20.55 1.46
C LEU A 534 -14.36 21.68 1.73
N ALA A 535 -14.73 21.90 2.99
CA ALA A 535 -15.68 22.93 3.38
C ALA A 535 -15.13 24.35 3.13
N LEU A 536 -13.91 24.66 3.61
CA LEU A 536 -13.34 26.01 3.49
C LEU A 536 -12.95 26.36 2.05
N LEU A 537 -12.38 25.41 1.29
CA LEU A 537 -12.04 25.63 -0.13
C LEU A 537 -13.28 25.77 -1.03
N SER A 538 -14.46 25.38 -0.54
CA SER A 538 -15.73 25.61 -1.21
C SER A 538 -16.29 27.02 -0.96
N THR A 539 -15.62 27.85 -0.16
CA THR A 539 -16.01 29.25 0.09
C THR A 539 -15.21 30.21 -0.79
N SER A 540 -15.73 31.41 -1.05
CA SER A 540 -15.03 32.41 -1.88
C SER A 540 -13.85 33.09 -1.17
N ARG A 541 -13.85 33.11 0.17
CA ARG A 541 -12.83 33.78 0.99
C ARG A 541 -12.04 32.81 1.87
N LEU A 542 -12.17 31.50 1.64
CA LEU A 542 -11.54 30.44 2.44
C LEU A 542 -11.87 30.56 3.94
N ALA A 543 -13.07 31.04 4.26
CA ALA A 543 -13.49 31.39 5.61
C ALA A 543 -14.97 31.07 5.86
N LEU A 544 -15.29 30.64 7.08
CA LEU A 544 -16.64 30.38 7.57
C LEU A 544 -16.77 30.78 9.04
N ASP A 545 -17.97 31.21 9.43
CA ASP A 545 -18.36 31.28 10.84
C ASP A 545 -18.24 29.90 11.49
N ASP A 546 -17.75 29.84 12.73
CA ASP A 546 -17.48 28.62 13.48
C ASP A 546 -18.72 27.70 13.60
N ARG A 547 -19.90 28.26 13.85
CA ARG A 547 -21.14 27.47 13.90
C ARG A 547 -21.59 27.03 12.52
N ALA A 548 -21.36 27.84 11.49
CA ALA A 548 -21.63 27.47 10.11
C ALA A 548 -20.74 26.32 9.64
N MET A 549 -19.46 26.35 10.01
CA MET A 549 -18.50 25.29 9.72
C MET A 549 -18.93 23.97 10.35
N ALA A 550 -19.31 23.97 11.63
CA ALA A 550 -19.78 22.75 12.31
C ALA A 550 -20.97 22.13 11.57
N ARG A 551 -21.96 22.94 11.18
CA ARG A 551 -23.13 22.47 10.40
C ARG A 551 -22.76 21.87 9.05
N VAL A 552 -21.78 22.43 8.34
CA VAL A 552 -21.30 21.89 7.06
C VAL A 552 -20.68 20.51 7.27
N LEU A 553 -19.84 20.37 8.30
CA LEU A 553 -19.17 19.11 8.61
C LEU A 553 -20.17 18.06 9.10
N ASP A 554 -21.14 18.43 9.94
CA ASP A 554 -22.23 17.55 10.38
C ASP A 554 -23.05 17.05 9.19
N LEU A 555 -23.38 17.94 8.26
CA LEU A 555 -24.06 17.56 7.02
C LEU A 555 -23.22 16.58 6.20
N TYR A 556 -21.93 16.85 5.99
CA TYR A 556 -21.06 15.96 5.23
C TYR A 556 -20.97 14.58 5.87
N LEU A 557 -20.84 14.51 7.20
CA LEU A 557 -20.85 13.24 7.94
C LEU A 557 -22.20 12.53 7.82
N ALA A 558 -23.33 13.24 7.94
CA ALA A 558 -24.67 12.68 7.81
C ALA A 558 -24.90 12.08 6.41
N LEU A 559 -24.53 12.84 5.36
CA LEU A 559 -24.60 12.41 3.97
C LEU A 559 -23.75 11.15 3.72
N LEU A 560 -22.51 11.13 4.18
CA LEU A 560 -21.61 9.99 4.00
C LEU A 560 -22.01 8.74 4.80
N ARG A 561 -22.72 8.93 5.94
CA ARG A 561 -23.30 7.82 6.71
C ARG A 561 -24.55 7.27 6.03
N LYS A 562 -25.39 8.12 5.42
CA LYS A 562 -26.60 7.72 4.69
C LYS A 562 -26.28 7.03 3.37
N VAL A 563 -25.30 7.54 2.61
CA VAL A 563 -24.84 6.96 1.34
C VAL A 563 -23.34 6.67 1.43
N PRO A 564 -22.94 5.55 2.06
CA PRO A 564 -21.53 5.16 2.15
C PRO A 564 -20.90 4.95 0.78
N TYR A 565 -19.71 5.49 0.56
CA TYR A 565 -19.00 5.36 -0.73
C TYR A 565 -18.61 3.91 -1.03
N SER A 566 -18.13 3.18 -0.03
CA SER A 566 -17.76 1.77 -0.15
C SER A 566 -17.73 1.11 1.22
N PRO A 567 -17.94 -0.22 1.32
CA PRO A 567 -17.70 -0.98 2.55
C PRO A 567 -16.28 -0.86 3.12
N HIS A 568 -15.31 -0.45 2.30
CA HIS A 568 -13.90 -0.25 2.67
C HIS A 568 -13.53 1.21 2.98
N THR A 569 -14.47 2.15 2.84
CA THR A 569 -14.27 3.56 3.17
C THR A 569 -14.46 3.75 4.68
N THR A 570 -13.62 4.58 5.31
CA THR A 570 -13.77 4.92 6.73
C THR A 570 -14.01 6.40 6.93
N LEU A 571 -14.74 6.73 8.01
CA LEU A 571 -15.12 8.09 8.38
C LEU A 571 -14.42 8.50 9.68
N PRO A 572 -14.20 9.80 9.91
CA PRO A 572 -13.68 10.26 11.19
C PRO A 572 -14.75 10.11 12.28
N GLU A 573 -14.29 9.89 13.51
CA GLU A 573 -15.13 9.87 14.71
C GLU A 573 -15.48 11.30 15.15
N GLY A 574 -16.60 11.44 15.88
CA GLY A 574 -17.07 12.72 16.40
C GLY A 574 -18.08 13.45 15.51
N ASP A 575 -18.41 14.66 15.93
CA ASP A 575 -19.26 15.63 15.24
C ASP A 575 -18.42 16.74 14.59
N GLY A 576 -19.07 17.64 13.86
CA GLY A 576 -18.41 18.75 13.18
C GLY A 576 -17.60 19.63 14.13
N ARG A 577 -18.01 19.75 15.41
CA ARG A 577 -17.26 20.52 16.39
C ARG A 577 -15.95 19.84 16.77
N ALA A 578 -16.00 18.55 17.08
CA ALA A 578 -14.81 17.75 17.38
C ALA A 578 -13.81 17.78 16.22
N LEU A 579 -14.29 17.73 14.97
CA LEU A 579 -13.43 17.82 13.78
C LEU A 579 -12.73 19.18 13.68
N ILE A 580 -13.44 20.28 13.94
CA ILE A 580 -12.87 21.63 13.93
C ILE A 580 -11.78 21.75 15.00
N ASP A 581 -12.08 21.35 16.23
CA ASP A 581 -11.14 21.47 17.35
C ASP A 581 -9.88 20.61 17.08
N HIS A 582 -10.02 19.41 16.52
CA HIS A 582 -8.89 18.56 16.12
C HIS A 582 -7.99 19.22 15.06
N VAL A 583 -8.56 19.83 14.01
CA VAL A 583 -7.76 20.46 12.95
C VAL A 583 -7.10 21.76 13.42
N LYS A 584 -7.72 22.47 14.36
CA LYS A 584 -7.11 23.63 15.02
C LYS A 584 -5.90 23.25 15.86
N ASP A 585 -5.99 22.17 16.63
CA ASP A 585 -4.87 21.62 17.42
C ASP A 585 -3.67 21.20 16.57
N MET A 586 -3.86 21.03 15.25
CA MET A 586 -2.80 20.72 14.29
C MET A 586 -2.14 21.97 13.65
N ASP A 587 -2.54 23.18 14.04
CA ASP A 587 -2.12 24.45 13.43
C ASP A 587 -2.39 24.52 11.91
N LEU A 588 -3.49 23.91 11.47
CA LEU A 588 -3.91 23.89 10.07
C LEU A 588 -5.10 24.81 9.79
N LEU A 589 -5.72 25.37 10.84
CA LEU A 589 -6.88 26.24 10.77
C LEU A 589 -6.68 27.46 11.67
N SER A 590 -6.84 28.66 11.09
CA SER A 590 -6.73 29.92 11.82
C SER A 590 -8.10 30.39 12.31
N GLU A 591 -8.11 31.13 13.42
CA GLU A 591 -9.31 31.69 14.04
C GLU A 591 -9.13 33.19 14.26
N GLN A 592 -10.17 33.97 13.93
CA GLN A 592 -10.33 35.36 14.34
C GLN A 592 -11.62 35.49 15.15
N SER A 593 -11.55 36.15 16.30
CA SER A 593 -12.70 36.43 17.16
C SER A 593 -13.04 37.92 17.14
N ASP A 594 -14.33 38.24 17.10
CA ASP A 594 -14.86 39.58 17.27
C ASP A 594 -16.12 39.57 18.18
N ALA A 595 -16.81 40.70 18.29
CA ALA A 595 -18.02 40.82 19.12
C ALA A 595 -19.23 40.01 18.58
N LEU A 596 -19.21 39.59 17.32
CA LEU A 596 -20.28 38.89 16.63
C LEU A 596 -20.05 37.38 16.54
N GLY A 597 -18.82 36.91 16.73
CA GLY A 597 -18.51 35.50 16.83
C GLY A 597 -17.07 35.15 16.45
N LYS A 598 -16.91 33.91 16.00
CA LYS A 598 -15.62 33.33 15.62
C LYS A 598 -15.64 33.00 14.14
N ILE A 599 -14.66 33.51 13.41
CA ILE A 599 -14.45 33.23 11.99
C ILE A 599 -13.25 32.30 11.88
N LEU A 600 -13.46 31.15 11.25
CA LEU A 600 -12.44 30.18 10.92
C LEU A 600 -11.98 30.42 9.48
N TYR A 601 -10.69 30.47 9.22
CA TYR A 601 -10.15 30.75 7.89
C TYR A 601 -8.82 30.03 7.60
N LEU A 602 -8.51 29.86 6.32
CA LEU A 602 -7.21 29.38 5.87
C LEU A 602 -6.32 30.56 5.51
N ASP A 603 -5.13 30.63 6.10
CA ASP A 603 -4.07 31.52 5.63
C ASP A 603 -3.51 31.06 4.27
N GLU A 604 -2.70 31.89 3.62
CA GLU A 604 -2.19 31.61 2.27
C GLU A 604 -1.33 30.33 2.17
N GLN A 605 -0.61 29.97 3.24
CA GLN A 605 0.23 28.77 3.26
C GLN A 605 -0.64 27.52 3.39
N ASN A 606 -1.57 27.55 4.35
CA ASN A 606 -2.49 26.46 4.63
C ASN A 606 -3.52 26.29 3.50
N ALA A 607 -3.95 27.36 2.82
CA ALA A 607 -4.89 27.29 1.71
C ALA A 607 -4.43 26.34 0.60
N VAL A 608 -3.17 26.48 0.15
CA VAL A 608 -2.62 25.62 -0.89
C VAL A 608 -2.36 24.21 -0.37
N LEU A 609 -1.93 24.05 0.88
CA LEU A 609 -1.77 22.72 1.47
C LEU A 609 -3.12 22.00 1.63
N MET A 610 -4.20 22.71 1.93
CA MET A 610 -5.54 22.15 2.06
C MET A 610 -6.09 21.65 0.72
N THR A 611 -5.67 22.18 -0.43
CA THR A 611 -6.11 21.63 -1.72
C THR A 611 -5.64 20.18 -1.88
N TYR A 612 -4.43 19.85 -1.39
CA TYR A 612 -3.93 18.48 -1.32
C TYR A 612 -4.87 17.59 -0.51
N TYR A 613 -5.24 18.00 0.71
CA TYR A 613 -6.09 17.18 1.58
C TYR A 613 -7.53 17.06 1.07
N ARG A 614 -8.10 18.10 0.46
CA ARG A 614 -9.39 18.02 -0.22
C ARG A 614 -9.36 16.98 -1.35
N ASN A 615 -8.29 16.99 -2.15
CA ASN A 615 -8.16 16.13 -3.32
C ASN A 615 -8.07 14.64 -2.98
N ASN A 616 -7.68 14.29 -1.76
CA ASN A 616 -7.67 12.90 -1.27
C ASN A 616 -9.07 12.28 -1.14
N VAL A 617 -10.14 13.09 -1.09
CA VAL A 617 -11.54 12.62 -0.92
C VAL A 617 -12.48 13.19 -1.98
N LEU A 618 -11.98 13.96 -2.95
CA LEU A 618 -12.82 14.65 -3.93
C LEU A 618 -13.67 13.69 -4.76
N HIS A 619 -13.16 12.48 -5.06
CA HIS A 619 -13.88 11.43 -5.78
C HIS A 619 -15.14 10.95 -5.06
N ILE A 620 -15.15 11.00 -3.72
CA ILE A 620 -16.30 10.62 -2.88
C ILE A 620 -17.42 11.65 -3.00
N PHE A 621 -17.06 12.93 -3.00
CA PHE A 621 -18.00 14.03 -3.06
C PHE A 621 -18.40 14.42 -4.48
N ALA A 622 -17.79 13.82 -5.52
CA ALA A 622 -17.96 14.28 -6.89
C ALA A 622 -19.40 14.16 -7.41
N LEU A 623 -20.04 13.01 -7.18
CA LEU A 623 -21.43 12.78 -7.57
C LEU A 623 -22.44 13.64 -6.79
N PRO A 624 -22.44 13.68 -5.44
CA PRO A 624 -23.36 14.56 -4.71
C PRO A 624 -23.10 16.05 -5.00
N ALA A 625 -21.84 16.45 -5.22
CA ALA A 625 -21.55 17.83 -5.60
C ALA A 625 -22.07 18.15 -7.00
N LEU A 626 -21.96 17.24 -7.98
CA LEU A 626 -22.56 17.40 -9.31
C LEU A 626 -24.09 17.55 -9.22
N LEU A 627 -24.74 16.71 -8.42
CA LEU A 627 -26.18 16.80 -8.15
C LEU A 627 -26.55 18.17 -7.57
N ALA A 628 -25.81 18.62 -6.55
CA ALA A 628 -26.02 19.92 -5.93
C ALA A 628 -25.79 21.10 -6.91
N SER A 629 -24.89 20.94 -7.89
CA SER A 629 -24.64 21.94 -8.93
C SER A 629 -25.84 22.20 -9.81
N PHE A 630 -26.66 21.18 -10.14
CA PHE A 630 -27.84 21.39 -10.98
C PHE A 630 -28.85 22.37 -10.38
N PHE A 631 -28.98 22.36 -9.04
CA PHE A 631 -29.92 23.20 -8.31
C PHE A 631 -29.37 24.60 -7.99
N GLN A 632 -28.14 24.94 -8.40
CA GLN A 632 -27.61 26.30 -8.27
C GLN A 632 -28.35 27.29 -9.18
N SER A 633 -28.69 26.85 -10.39
CA SER A 633 -29.39 27.68 -11.40
C SER A 633 -30.84 27.23 -11.63
N ALA A 634 -31.14 25.93 -11.52
CA ALA A 634 -32.50 25.41 -11.65
C ALA A 634 -33.19 25.38 -10.28
N SER A 635 -34.41 25.93 -10.21
CA SER A 635 -35.22 25.86 -8.98
C SER A 635 -35.94 24.53 -8.78
N ARG A 636 -36.23 23.83 -9.88
CA ARG A 636 -36.93 22.54 -9.91
C ARG A 636 -36.41 21.67 -11.06
N MET A 637 -36.37 20.36 -10.86
CA MET A 637 -35.98 19.39 -11.88
C MET A 637 -36.71 18.06 -11.69
N SER A 638 -37.11 17.41 -12.78
CA SER A 638 -37.61 16.04 -12.74
C SER A 638 -36.47 15.03 -12.61
N ARG A 639 -36.77 13.83 -12.11
CA ARG A 639 -35.80 12.71 -12.04
C ARG A 639 -35.20 12.41 -13.41
N GLU A 640 -36.02 12.38 -14.46
CA GLU A 640 -35.59 12.11 -15.84
C GLU A 640 -34.56 13.13 -16.34
N GLN A 641 -34.78 14.42 -16.06
CA GLN A 641 -33.83 15.47 -16.42
C GLN A 641 -32.50 15.31 -15.68
N ILE A 642 -32.55 14.99 -14.39
CA ILE A 642 -31.36 14.76 -13.56
C ILE A 642 -30.53 13.62 -14.15
N LEU A 643 -31.15 12.46 -14.41
CA LEU A 643 -30.47 11.29 -14.98
C LEU A 643 -29.86 11.58 -16.36
N ARG A 644 -30.56 12.32 -17.21
CA ARG A 644 -30.03 12.72 -18.52
C ARG A 644 -28.72 13.50 -18.41
N TYR A 645 -28.66 14.49 -17.51
CA TYR A 645 -27.44 15.28 -17.33
C TYR A 645 -26.33 14.53 -16.61
N ILE A 646 -26.67 13.67 -15.65
CA ILE A 646 -25.69 12.82 -14.96
C ILE A 646 -25.03 11.87 -15.93
N ARG A 647 -25.79 11.14 -16.75
CA ARG A 647 -25.23 10.22 -17.75
C ARG A 647 -24.33 10.93 -18.76
N ALA A 648 -24.59 12.20 -19.05
CA ALA A 648 -23.75 13.01 -19.92
C ALA A 648 -22.43 13.49 -19.26
N LEU A 649 -22.45 13.82 -17.96
CA LEU A 649 -21.30 14.45 -17.29
C LEU A 649 -20.46 13.47 -16.45
N TYR A 650 -21.09 12.45 -15.88
CA TYR A 650 -20.46 11.48 -14.98
C TYR A 650 -19.29 10.73 -15.62
N PRO A 651 -19.32 10.26 -16.88
CA PRO A 651 -18.20 9.51 -17.47
C PRO A 651 -16.86 10.27 -17.40
N TYR A 652 -16.89 11.59 -17.58
CA TYR A 652 -15.69 12.44 -17.51
C TYR A 652 -15.18 12.61 -16.08
N LEU A 653 -16.08 12.76 -15.10
CA LEU A 653 -15.72 12.78 -13.69
C LEU A 653 -15.16 11.42 -13.24
N GLN A 654 -15.79 10.33 -13.67
CA GLN A 654 -15.36 8.97 -13.38
C GLN A 654 -13.96 8.69 -13.91
N ALA A 655 -13.68 9.09 -15.16
CA ALA A 655 -12.36 8.92 -15.76
C ALA A 655 -11.27 9.76 -15.09
N GLU A 656 -11.58 11.01 -14.70
CA GLU A 656 -10.61 11.91 -14.07
C GLU A 656 -10.33 11.55 -12.60
N LEU A 657 -11.36 11.08 -11.87
CA LEU A 657 -11.31 10.85 -10.42
C LEU A 657 -11.32 9.37 -10.02
N PHE A 658 -11.36 8.43 -10.97
CA PHE A 658 -11.48 6.98 -10.73
C PHE A 658 -12.65 6.66 -9.78
N ILE A 659 -13.83 7.20 -10.09
CA ILE A 659 -15.05 6.96 -9.30
C ILE A 659 -15.50 5.51 -9.51
N ARG A 660 -16.02 4.87 -8.45
CA ARG A 660 -16.32 3.45 -8.42
C ARG A 660 -17.51 3.02 -9.27
N TRP A 661 -18.58 3.82 -9.31
CA TRP A 661 -19.88 3.34 -9.81
C TRP A 661 -19.84 3.21 -11.32
N SER A 662 -20.27 2.07 -11.81
CA SER A 662 -20.50 1.86 -13.25
C SER A 662 -21.69 2.70 -13.74
N LEU A 663 -21.84 2.82 -15.07
CA LEU A 663 -23.01 3.49 -15.66
C LEU A 663 -24.32 2.75 -15.36
N GLU A 664 -24.25 1.44 -15.11
CA GLU A 664 -25.41 0.61 -14.76
C GLU A 664 -25.90 0.89 -13.33
N GLU A 665 -24.98 1.14 -12.39
CA GLU A 665 -25.30 1.47 -11.00
C GLU A 665 -25.71 2.94 -10.81
N LEU A 666 -25.43 3.79 -11.80
CA LEU A 666 -25.49 5.26 -11.69
C LEU A 666 -26.88 5.79 -11.34
N ASP A 667 -27.93 5.21 -11.91
CA ASP A 667 -29.31 5.60 -11.63
C ASP A 667 -29.70 5.31 -10.18
N VAL A 668 -29.35 4.12 -9.69
CA VAL A 668 -29.67 3.66 -8.33
C VAL A 668 -28.96 4.53 -7.29
N VAL A 669 -27.66 4.77 -7.48
CA VAL A 669 -26.91 5.63 -6.54
C VAL A 669 -27.34 7.08 -6.63
N THR A 670 -27.78 7.56 -7.79
CA THR A 670 -28.37 8.89 -7.94
C THR A 670 -29.62 9.02 -7.08
N ASP A 671 -30.51 8.03 -7.13
CA ASP A 671 -31.74 8.05 -6.32
C ASP A 671 -31.43 8.04 -4.81
N GLN A 672 -30.44 7.24 -4.37
CA GLN A 672 -29.98 7.24 -2.97
C GLN A 672 -29.48 8.62 -2.53
N TRP A 673 -28.71 9.31 -3.37
CA TRP A 673 -28.25 10.67 -3.08
C TRP A 673 -29.38 11.69 -3.04
N LEU A 674 -30.34 11.59 -3.94
CA LEU A 674 -31.52 12.46 -3.96
C LEU A 674 -32.38 12.26 -2.71
N GLU A 675 -32.60 11.02 -2.28
CA GLU A 675 -33.27 10.70 -1.02
C GLU A 675 -32.52 11.31 0.17
N ALA A 676 -31.20 11.13 0.23
CA ALA A 676 -30.37 11.71 1.28
C ALA A 676 -30.44 13.25 1.29
N PHE A 677 -30.51 13.89 0.12
CA PHE A 677 -30.67 15.35 0.02
C PHE A 677 -32.04 15.81 0.53
N VAL A 678 -33.10 15.05 0.28
CA VAL A 678 -34.44 15.36 0.80
C VAL A 678 -34.47 15.20 2.32
N GLU A 679 -33.91 14.11 2.85
CA GLU A 679 -33.85 13.85 4.29
C GLU A 679 -33.07 14.93 5.06
N GLN A 680 -31.97 15.41 4.48
CA GLN A 680 -31.15 16.48 5.07
C GLN A 680 -31.67 17.89 4.76
N GLY A 681 -32.85 18.02 4.13
CA GLY A 681 -33.48 19.31 3.80
C GLY A 681 -32.74 20.12 2.72
N LEU A 682 -31.78 19.51 2.02
CA LEU A 682 -31.06 20.10 0.90
C LEU A 682 -31.91 20.20 -0.36
N LEU A 683 -32.93 19.34 -0.49
CA LEU A 683 -33.96 19.36 -1.52
C LEU A 683 -35.33 19.07 -0.89
N ARG A 684 -36.40 19.33 -1.64
CA ARG A 684 -37.76 18.83 -1.36
C ARG A 684 -38.23 18.04 -2.56
N PHE A 685 -39.11 17.07 -2.35
CA PHE A 685 -39.71 16.29 -3.43
C PHE A 685 -41.23 16.46 -3.38
N GLU A 686 -41.79 17.10 -4.41
CA GLU A 686 -43.23 17.40 -4.51
C GLU A 686 -43.65 17.24 -5.98
N ASN A 687 -44.81 16.62 -6.25
CA ASN A 687 -45.36 16.45 -7.61
C ASN A 687 -44.34 15.88 -8.63
N ASP A 688 -43.63 14.81 -8.25
CA ASP A 688 -42.61 14.13 -9.08
C ASP A 688 -41.41 15.00 -9.51
N VAL A 689 -41.20 16.14 -8.85
CA VAL A 689 -40.05 17.01 -9.09
C VAL A 689 -39.30 17.32 -7.80
N TYR A 690 -37.98 17.43 -7.94
CA TYR A 690 -37.11 17.90 -6.88
C TYR A 690 -37.04 19.43 -6.92
N LEU A 691 -37.22 20.06 -5.76
CA LEU A 691 -37.17 21.51 -5.60
C LEU A 691 -36.01 21.91 -4.70
N ARG A 692 -35.31 22.98 -5.07
CA ARG A 692 -34.28 23.56 -4.23
C ARG A 692 -34.89 24.38 -3.07
N PRO A 693 -34.19 24.52 -1.94
CA PRO A 693 -34.56 25.47 -0.88
C PRO A 693 -34.51 26.92 -1.36
N ALA A 694 -35.21 27.81 -0.64
CA ALA A 694 -35.18 29.25 -0.94
C ALA A 694 -33.73 29.78 -0.88
N PRO A 695 -33.31 30.68 -1.80
CA PRO A 695 -31.93 31.20 -1.82
C PRO A 695 -31.46 31.87 -0.53
N SER A 696 -32.38 32.42 0.26
CA SER A 696 -32.11 33.02 1.58
C SER A 696 -32.00 32.01 2.71
N SER A 697 -32.28 30.72 2.46
CA SER A 697 -32.28 29.68 3.48
C SER A 697 -30.88 29.15 3.78
N ARG A 698 -30.69 28.68 5.01
CA ARG A 698 -29.44 28.01 5.41
C ARG A 698 -29.16 26.74 4.60
N HIS A 699 -30.19 25.97 4.27
CA HIS A 699 -30.06 24.76 3.46
C HIS A 699 -29.55 25.06 2.04
N PHE A 700 -29.94 26.18 1.43
CA PHE A 700 -29.40 26.58 0.14
C PHE A 700 -27.90 26.90 0.22
N VAL A 701 -27.44 27.56 1.30
CA VAL A 701 -26.00 27.80 1.53
C VAL A 701 -25.22 26.48 1.61
N LEU A 702 -25.74 25.50 2.35
CA LEU A 702 -25.14 24.17 2.46
C LEU A 702 -25.06 23.46 1.10
N LEU A 703 -26.16 23.50 0.33
CA LEU A 703 -26.21 22.97 -1.03
C LEU A 703 -25.20 23.65 -1.96
N THR A 704 -25.05 24.97 -1.86
CA THR A 704 -24.06 25.74 -2.63
C THR A 704 -22.63 25.36 -2.26
N LEU A 705 -22.30 25.20 -0.98
CA LEU A 705 -20.97 24.76 -0.55
C LEU A 705 -20.64 23.36 -1.10
N LEU A 706 -21.58 22.42 -1.02
CA LEU A 706 -21.39 21.09 -1.60
C LEU A 706 -21.13 21.17 -3.11
N SER A 707 -21.93 21.94 -3.85
CA SER A 707 -21.77 22.10 -5.31
C SER A 707 -20.42 22.67 -5.73
N LYS A 708 -19.82 23.54 -4.91
CA LYS A 708 -18.54 24.19 -5.21
C LYS A 708 -17.35 23.25 -5.15
N SER A 709 -17.50 22.08 -4.52
CA SER A 709 -16.43 21.08 -4.39
C SER A 709 -15.88 20.61 -5.75
N ILE A 710 -16.73 20.53 -6.78
CA ILE A 710 -16.37 20.09 -8.13
C ILE A 710 -16.38 21.19 -9.19
N ALA A 711 -16.67 22.44 -8.79
CA ALA A 711 -16.85 23.55 -9.73
C ALA A 711 -15.62 23.76 -10.61
N GLN A 712 -14.41 23.67 -10.05
CA GLN A 712 -13.16 23.81 -10.80
C GLN A 712 -12.99 22.73 -11.90
N THR A 713 -13.43 21.50 -11.64
CA THR A 713 -13.39 20.42 -12.63
C THR A 713 -14.39 20.69 -13.76
N LEU A 714 -15.61 21.10 -13.45
CA LEU A 714 -16.61 21.43 -14.47
C LEU A 714 -16.23 22.67 -15.28
N GLN A 715 -15.57 23.65 -14.66
CA GLN A 715 -15.00 24.80 -15.35
C GLN A 715 -13.95 24.39 -16.38
N ARG A 716 -13.02 23.47 -16.01
CA ARG A 716 -12.03 22.93 -16.94
C ARG A 716 -12.70 22.23 -18.12
N PHE A 717 -13.69 21.38 -17.87
CA PHE A 717 -14.41 20.67 -18.94
C PHE A 717 -15.09 21.64 -19.90
N TYR A 718 -15.87 22.59 -19.37
CA TYR A 718 -16.55 23.58 -20.20
C TYR A 718 -15.59 24.49 -20.96
N MET A 719 -14.46 24.87 -20.33
CA MET A 719 -13.41 25.65 -20.97
C MET A 719 -12.79 24.92 -22.16
N THR A 720 -12.42 23.64 -22.00
CA THR A 720 -11.86 22.84 -23.11
C THR A 720 -12.85 22.71 -24.25
N VAL A 721 -14.13 22.44 -23.96
CA VAL A 721 -15.16 22.35 -25.00
C VAL A 721 -15.39 23.70 -25.68
N SER A 722 -15.40 24.81 -24.92
CA SER A 722 -15.57 26.16 -25.49
C SER A 722 -14.44 26.54 -26.44
N LEU A 723 -13.18 26.24 -26.07
CA LEU A 723 -12.02 26.48 -26.93
C LEU A 723 -12.04 25.62 -28.20
N LEU A 724 -12.47 24.35 -28.08
CA LEU A 724 -12.63 23.47 -29.23
C LEU A 724 -13.70 23.99 -30.19
N LEU A 725 -14.88 24.32 -29.69
CA LEU A 725 -16.00 24.82 -30.50
C LEU A 725 -15.63 26.13 -31.22
N ASN A 726 -14.98 27.06 -30.52
CA ASN A 726 -14.52 28.32 -31.11
C ASN A 726 -13.42 28.14 -32.17
N SER A 727 -12.65 27.05 -32.10
CA SER A 727 -11.62 26.76 -33.12
C SER A 727 -12.23 26.23 -34.42
N GLY A 728 -13.47 25.73 -34.41
CA GLY A 728 -14.11 25.10 -35.57
C GLY A 728 -13.78 23.61 -35.73
N GLN A 729 -14.47 22.94 -36.66
CA GLN A 729 -14.27 21.52 -36.96
C GLN A 729 -12.91 21.25 -37.61
N ASN A 730 -12.22 20.19 -37.20
CA ASN A 730 -10.97 19.69 -37.81
C ASN A 730 -9.86 20.76 -37.95
N SER A 731 -9.84 21.78 -37.10
CA SER A 731 -8.85 22.88 -37.19
C SER A 731 -7.68 22.71 -36.22
N ILE A 732 -7.94 22.12 -35.06
CA ILE A 732 -7.01 22.06 -33.93
C ILE A 732 -6.68 20.61 -33.55
N SER A 733 -5.41 20.34 -33.26
CA SER A 733 -4.97 19.05 -32.71
C SER A 733 -5.21 18.96 -31.20
N ALA A 734 -5.12 17.75 -30.65
CA ALA A 734 -5.23 17.55 -29.21
C ALA A 734 -4.15 18.30 -28.41
N GLU A 735 -2.92 18.37 -28.93
CA GLU A 735 -1.79 19.05 -28.27
C GLU A 735 -1.99 20.58 -28.28
N GLU A 736 -2.38 21.15 -29.41
CA GLU A 736 -2.69 22.58 -29.50
C GLU A 736 -3.85 22.97 -28.57
N LEU A 737 -4.92 22.17 -28.51
CA LEU A 737 -6.06 22.44 -27.62
C LEU A 737 -5.66 22.40 -26.14
N GLU A 738 -4.82 21.43 -25.77
CA GLU A 738 -4.28 21.28 -24.42
C GLU A 738 -3.45 22.51 -23.99
N ASP A 739 -2.60 23.03 -24.88
CA ASP A 739 -1.80 24.22 -24.62
C ASP A 739 -2.67 25.47 -24.43
N LEU A 740 -3.71 25.62 -25.26
CA LEU A 740 -4.67 26.73 -25.11
C LEU A 740 -5.44 26.66 -23.80
N CYS A 741 -5.88 25.46 -23.40
CA CYS A 741 -6.55 25.27 -22.12
C CYS A 741 -5.65 25.71 -20.95
N THR A 742 -4.36 25.40 -21.04
CA THR A 742 -3.37 25.78 -20.02
C THR A 742 -3.22 27.30 -19.91
N VAL A 743 -3.06 28.00 -21.04
CA VAL A 743 -2.96 29.47 -21.09
C VAL A 743 -4.24 30.13 -20.58
N MET A 744 -5.40 29.62 -21.01
CA MET A 744 -6.69 30.14 -20.58
C MET A 744 -6.93 29.94 -19.08
N ALA A 745 -6.55 28.78 -18.52
CA ALA A 745 -6.64 28.51 -17.10
C ALA A 745 -5.78 29.49 -16.27
N GLN A 746 -4.56 29.78 -16.72
CA GLN A 746 -3.69 30.78 -16.08
C GLN A 746 -4.33 32.17 -16.08
N ARG A 747 -4.92 32.58 -17.21
CA ARG A 747 -5.61 33.87 -17.32
C ARG A 747 -6.83 33.96 -16.40
N LEU A 748 -7.67 32.92 -16.37
CA LEU A 748 -8.82 32.84 -15.47
C LEU A 748 -8.42 32.80 -14.00
N SER A 749 -7.29 32.15 -13.68
CA SER A 749 -6.75 32.12 -12.32
C SER A 749 -6.39 33.51 -11.80
N ILE A 750 -5.82 34.36 -12.66
CA ILE A 750 -5.50 35.75 -12.35
C ILE A 750 -6.78 36.58 -12.19
N LEU A 751 -7.75 36.42 -13.11
CA LEU A 751 -8.99 37.20 -13.12
C LEU A 751 -9.93 36.87 -11.95
N HIS A 752 -10.00 35.60 -11.54
CA HIS A 752 -10.97 35.10 -10.55
C HIS A 752 -10.33 34.71 -9.21
N GLY A 753 -9.01 34.92 -9.05
CA GLY A 753 -8.28 34.57 -7.82
C GLY A 753 -8.29 33.06 -7.51
N LEU A 754 -8.32 32.20 -8.54
CA LEU A 754 -8.37 30.75 -8.36
C LEU A 754 -6.99 30.22 -7.94
N ASN A 755 -6.70 30.19 -6.65
CA ASN A 755 -5.43 29.71 -6.10
C ASN A 755 -5.38 28.16 -5.96
N ALA A 756 -5.79 27.42 -6.99
CA ALA A 756 -5.71 25.96 -7.05
C ALA A 756 -4.66 25.53 -8.07
N PRO A 757 -3.47 25.06 -7.65
CA PRO A 757 -2.36 24.70 -8.55
C PRO A 757 -2.72 23.69 -9.64
N GLU A 758 -3.72 22.83 -9.39
CA GLU A 758 -4.20 21.84 -10.35
C GLU A 758 -5.06 22.42 -11.48
N PHE A 759 -5.56 23.66 -11.35
CA PHE A 759 -6.47 24.23 -12.33
C PHE A 759 -5.82 24.42 -13.71
N PHE A 760 -4.51 24.63 -13.74
CA PHE A 760 -3.68 24.77 -14.94
C PHE A 760 -2.82 23.52 -15.22
N ASP A 761 -3.14 22.37 -14.63
CA ASP A 761 -2.41 21.14 -14.88
C ASP A 761 -2.67 20.63 -16.32
N LYS A 762 -1.67 20.80 -17.18
CA LYS A 762 -1.65 20.35 -18.58
C LYS A 762 -2.06 18.89 -18.73
N SER A 763 -1.73 18.03 -17.76
CA SER A 763 -2.12 16.62 -17.81
C SER A 763 -3.62 16.41 -17.64
N LEU A 764 -4.33 17.21 -16.83
CA LEU A 764 -5.78 17.05 -16.67
C LEU A 764 -6.52 17.34 -17.97
N PHE A 765 -6.11 18.38 -18.70
CA PHE A 765 -6.67 18.67 -20.04
C PHE A 765 -6.41 17.54 -21.02
N ARG A 766 -5.18 17.00 -21.06
CA ARG A 766 -4.84 15.84 -21.90
C ARG A 766 -5.79 14.67 -21.68
N HIS A 767 -6.00 14.29 -20.42
CA HIS A 767 -6.82 13.14 -20.07
C HIS A 767 -8.29 13.40 -20.38
N PHE A 768 -8.78 14.62 -20.19
CA PHE A 768 -10.15 14.97 -20.58
C PHE A 768 -10.34 14.84 -22.10
N ILE A 769 -9.44 15.41 -22.92
CA ILE A 769 -9.48 15.28 -24.38
C ILE A 769 -9.40 13.80 -24.80
N GLN A 770 -8.51 13.03 -24.17
CA GLN A 770 -8.40 11.60 -24.43
C GLN A 770 -9.68 10.84 -24.05
N THR A 771 -10.32 11.20 -22.93
CA THR A 771 -11.60 10.58 -22.52
C THR A 771 -12.71 10.92 -23.52
N MET A 772 -12.73 12.13 -24.07
CA MET A 772 -13.70 12.48 -25.12
C MET A 772 -13.44 11.70 -26.42
N LEU A 773 -12.18 11.37 -26.75
CA LEU A 773 -11.84 10.47 -27.86
C LEU A 773 -12.27 9.03 -27.56
N ASP A 774 -11.99 8.52 -26.36
CA ASP A 774 -12.33 7.15 -25.94
C ASP A 774 -13.85 6.92 -25.90
N LEU A 775 -14.63 7.98 -25.67
CA LEU A 775 -16.10 7.97 -25.67
C LEU A 775 -16.72 8.36 -27.02
N ASP A 776 -15.91 8.44 -28.09
CA ASP A 776 -16.32 8.80 -29.45
C ASP A 776 -17.01 10.17 -29.59
N VAL A 777 -16.85 11.05 -28.59
CA VAL A 777 -17.36 12.44 -28.64
C VAL A 777 -16.48 13.29 -29.56
N LEU A 778 -15.19 12.99 -29.59
CA LEU A 778 -14.23 13.55 -30.53
C LEU A 778 -13.73 12.47 -31.48
N LYS A 779 -13.38 12.86 -32.69
CA LYS A 779 -12.69 12.02 -33.67
C LYS A 779 -11.47 12.74 -34.22
N ARG A 780 -10.49 11.98 -34.69
CA ARG A 780 -9.34 12.54 -35.41
C ARG A 780 -9.54 12.35 -36.90
N ASP A 781 -9.28 13.39 -37.67
CA ASP A 781 -9.19 13.29 -39.12
C ASP A 781 -7.83 12.69 -39.56
N GLU A 782 -7.61 12.59 -40.88
CA GLU A 782 -6.34 12.08 -41.45
C GLU A 782 -5.13 12.94 -41.06
N ALA A 783 -5.33 14.23 -40.80
CA ALA A 783 -4.29 15.16 -40.36
C ALA A 783 -4.08 15.16 -38.83
N GLY A 784 -4.83 14.35 -38.08
CA GLY A 784 -4.78 14.29 -36.61
C GLY A 784 -5.47 15.47 -35.91
N LYS A 785 -6.26 16.27 -36.62
CA LYS A 785 -7.07 17.37 -36.10
C LYS A 785 -8.39 16.84 -35.54
N LEU A 786 -8.94 17.56 -34.57
CA LEU A 786 -10.11 17.16 -33.80
C LEU A 786 -11.41 17.59 -34.48
N GLY A 787 -12.23 16.60 -34.82
CA GLY A 787 -13.63 16.77 -35.15
C GLY A 787 -14.52 16.42 -33.97
N TYR A 788 -15.73 16.98 -33.94
CA TYR A 788 -16.72 16.76 -32.89
C TYR A 788 -18.13 16.56 -33.46
N HIS A 789 -19.04 15.97 -32.67
CA HIS A 789 -20.44 15.85 -33.07
C HIS A 789 -21.15 17.22 -33.08
N GLU A 790 -22.05 17.48 -34.03
CA GLU A 790 -22.75 18.77 -34.19
C GLU A 790 -23.52 19.20 -32.92
N LEU A 791 -24.13 18.22 -32.22
CA LEU A 791 -24.85 18.45 -30.97
C LEU A 791 -23.95 18.79 -29.75
N LEU A 792 -22.62 18.68 -29.86
CA LEU A 792 -21.72 18.94 -28.73
C LEU A 792 -21.91 20.36 -28.18
N GLY A 793 -22.06 21.35 -29.06
CA GLY A 793 -22.24 22.75 -28.65
C GLY A 793 -23.51 22.97 -27.82
N GLU A 794 -24.65 22.47 -28.29
CA GLU A 794 -25.93 22.59 -27.58
C GLU A 794 -25.91 21.83 -26.25
N LEU A 795 -25.36 20.62 -26.23
CA LEU A 795 -25.28 19.79 -25.02
C LEU A 795 -24.34 20.41 -23.98
N ALA A 796 -23.17 20.88 -24.39
CA ALA A 796 -22.21 21.51 -23.51
C ALA A 796 -22.77 22.81 -22.91
N GLU A 797 -23.40 23.65 -23.73
CA GLU A 797 -24.03 24.89 -23.23
C GLU A 797 -25.23 24.59 -22.34
N GLY A 798 -26.03 23.60 -22.73
CA GLY A 798 -27.14 23.06 -21.94
C GLY A 798 -26.67 22.68 -20.55
N ALA A 799 -25.68 21.79 -20.45
CA ALA A 799 -25.10 21.34 -19.18
C ALA A 799 -24.46 22.48 -18.39
N ALA A 800 -23.60 23.29 -19.04
CA ALA A 800 -22.90 24.41 -18.40
C ALA A 800 -23.87 25.40 -17.77
N LYS A 801 -25.00 25.68 -18.44
CA LYS A 801 -26.06 26.55 -17.89
C LYS A 801 -26.58 26.09 -16.53
N ARG A 802 -26.57 24.78 -16.28
CA ARG A 802 -27.08 24.18 -15.05
C ARG A 802 -26.01 24.18 -13.96
N VAL A 803 -24.78 23.81 -14.31
CA VAL A 803 -23.73 23.50 -13.35
C VAL A 803 -22.76 24.64 -13.02
N LEU A 804 -22.68 25.68 -13.86
CA LEU A 804 -21.73 26.79 -13.69
C LEU A 804 -22.45 28.14 -13.52
N PRO A 805 -21.92 29.07 -12.70
CA PRO A 805 -22.44 30.44 -12.62
C PRO A 805 -22.32 31.19 -13.96
N ALA A 806 -23.25 32.11 -14.23
CA ALA A 806 -23.27 32.89 -15.47
C ALA A 806 -21.99 33.70 -15.70
N GLU A 807 -21.46 34.34 -14.64
CA GLU A 807 -20.22 35.12 -14.67
C GLU A 807 -19.03 34.31 -15.20
N ILE A 808 -18.86 33.08 -14.69
CA ILE A 808 -17.76 32.21 -15.10
C ILE A 808 -17.92 31.77 -16.55
N ARG A 809 -19.15 31.42 -16.97
CA ARG A 809 -19.41 31.05 -18.37
C ARG A 809 -19.12 32.19 -19.34
N LEU A 810 -19.51 33.41 -18.96
CA LEU A 810 -19.26 34.63 -19.75
C LEU A 810 -17.76 34.94 -19.82
N SER A 811 -17.05 34.85 -18.70
CA SER A 811 -15.61 35.08 -18.68
C SER A 811 -14.85 34.06 -19.54
N ILE A 812 -15.22 32.78 -19.47
CA ILE A 812 -14.67 31.73 -20.35
C ILE A 812 -14.93 32.08 -21.82
N ARG A 813 -16.16 32.45 -22.18
CA ARG A 813 -16.51 32.80 -23.56
C ARG A 813 -15.75 34.04 -24.07
N GLN A 814 -15.68 35.11 -23.29
CA GLN A 814 -14.98 36.33 -23.67
C GLN A 814 -13.50 36.06 -23.99
N VAL A 815 -12.83 35.31 -23.12
CA VAL A 815 -11.42 34.96 -23.33
C VAL A 815 -11.24 34.04 -24.55
N ALA A 816 -12.19 33.14 -24.80
CA ALA A 816 -12.15 32.27 -25.97
C ALA A 816 -12.49 32.99 -27.29
N LEU A 817 -13.25 34.10 -27.26
CA LEU A 817 -13.67 34.88 -28.44
C LEU A 817 -12.65 35.93 -28.87
N HIS A 818 -11.97 36.62 -27.94
CA HIS A 818 -10.93 37.61 -28.32
C HIS A 818 -9.83 36.99 -29.18
N ARG A 819 -9.57 35.68 -29.06
CA ARG A 819 -8.63 34.99 -29.94
C ARG A 819 -9.14 34.79 -31.37
N SER A 820 -10.43 34.52 -31.57
CA SER A 820 -10.94 34.40 -32.94
C SER A 820 -10.85 35.74 -33.69
N GLU A 821 -10.96 36.86 -32.97
CA GLU A 821 -10.75 38.20 -33.51
C GLU A 821 -9.26 38.44 -33.81
N ASP A 822 -8.35 38.18 -32.86
CA ASP A 822 -6.90 38.34 -33.06
C ASP A 822 -6.33 37.41 -34.17
N ALA A 823 -6.88 36.20 -34.32
CA ALA A 823 -6.47 35.25 -35.37
C ALA A 823 -7.04 35.63 -36.74
N ALA A 824 -8.25 36.19 -36.80
CA ALA A 824 -8.82 36.73 -38.04
C ALA A 824 -8.04 37.97 -38.51
N ASP A 825 -7.62 38.84 -37.59
CA ASP A 825 -6.82 40.03 -37.88
C ASP A 825 -5.40 39.70 -38.36
N GLN A 826 -4.79 38.60 -37.91
CA GLN A 826 -3.49 38.13 -38.40
C GLN A 826 -3.54 37.53 -39.81
N VAL A 827 -4.68 36.96 -40.22
CA VAL A 827 -4.88 36.45 -41.59
C VAL A 827 -5.27 37.59 -42.56
N ALA A 828 -5.82 38.69 -42.04
CA ALA A 828 -6.27 39.85 -42.82
C ALA A 828 -5.18 40.88 -43.15
N VAL A 829 -3.91 40.67 -42.76
CA VAL A 829 -2.80 41.55 -43.19
C VAL A 829 -2.38 41.15 -44.61
N PRO A 830 -2.66 41.95 -45.66
CA PRO A 830 -2.18 41.63 -46.99
C PRO A 830 -0.65 41.67 -47.01
N ALA A 831 -0.04 40.68 -47.65
CA ALA A 831 1.38 40.69 -47.95
C ALA A 831 1.74 42.04 -48.58
N LYS A 832 2.54 42.84 -47.87
CA LYS A 832 3.22 43.98 -48.48
C LYS A 832 4.14 43.40 -49.55
N THR A 833 3.77 43.62 -50.81
CA THR A 833 4.70 43.62 -51.93
C THR A 833 5.74 44.70 -51.67
N ASP A 834 6.97 44.28 -51.45
CA ASP A 834 8.20 44.95 -51.88
C ASP A 834 9.27 43.87 -52.15
#